data_AF-A0A0C9RJC4-F1
#
_entry.id   AF-A0A0C9RJC4-F1
#
_cell.length_a   1.000
_cell.length_b   1.000
_cell.length_c   1.000
_cell.angle_alpha   90.00
_cell.angle_beta   90.00
_cell.angle_gamma   90.00
#
_symmetry.space_group_name_H-M   'P 1'
#
loop_
_entity.id
_entity.type
_entity.pdbx_description
1 polymer ?
#
loop_
_entity_poly.entity_id
_entity_poly.type
_entity_poly.pdbx_seq_one_letter_code
_entity_poly.pdbx_strand_id
1 'polypeptide(L)'
;MKPIFCQSFASGFKNNLEGINVLFMQSDGGLTPMNSFNGSRAILSGPAGGVVGYAMTTYHKETILPIIGFDMGGTSTDVSRYSGSYEHVYESTTAGVTIQAPQLDVNTVAAGGGSMLFFRSGIFQVGPESAGAHPGPACYKKGGPLAVTDANLALGRLLPEYFPKIFGPKEDEPLDKSATLKSFQELTHSINDYLKSSSKLGERPEDMSLEEVAMGFLKVANEAMCRPIRALTQAKGYNTAAHVLACFGGAGGQHACAIARSLGMGTVFVHKYAGILSAYGMALADVVEEAQEPSAETYQKDAFPRLDDRLSALEENVRTKLIHQGFSPDQIQVEYYLHLRYEGTDCALMCVPLLSEVKKLEDIPVHGDFLSNFLERYQTEFGFTMPSRKILVNDVRVRGIGKSGIPDEVELSRSTDPPKSENAVKIYFEGGYHTANVYQMHALSHGHVIKGPAIIIDNLSTILIEPNCTGVITSRGDIRITIGEGLRDNVTTELDAIHLSIFSHRFMSIAEQMGRVLQRTSISTNIKERLDFSCAVFGPDGGLVSNAPHIPVHLGAMQETVQYQMKAFNGRFTRGDVILANHPSAGGSHLPDLTVITPVFHGEMEKPVFFVASRGHHADIGGITPGSMPPHSTTLMQEGATFKSFLLVHKGVFREKEVTEALMSPGKHHGCSGTRNLPDNLSDLKAQIAANH
;
A
#
# COMPACT_ATOMS: atom_id res chain seq x y z
N MET A 1 10.94 -34.34 -2.51
CA MET A 1 12.00 -33.98 -3.47
C MET A 1 12.73 -32.78 -2.90
N LYS A 2 14.06 -32.82 -2.72
CA LYS A 2 14.82 -31.61 -2.37
C LYS A 2 14.65 -30.58 -3.51
N PRO A 3 14.42 -29.29 -3.24
CA PRO A 3 14.32 -28.30 -4.30
C PRO A 3 15.60 -28.31 -5.16
N ILE A 4 15.45 -28.36 -6.49
CA ILE A 4 16.58 -28.27 -7.45
C ILE A 4 17.47 -27.06 -7.11
N PHE A 5 16.83 -25.97 -6.69
CA PHE A 5 17.49 -24.74 -6.23
C PHE A 5 18.51 -24.99 -5.11
N CYS A 6 18.13 -25.68 -4.02
CA CYS A 6 19.03 -25.92 -2.89
C CYS A 6 20.25 -26.75 -3.30
N GLN A 7 20.04 -27.78 -4.13
CA GLN A 7 21.15 -28.61 -4.62
C GLN A 7 22.10 -27.82 -5.52
N SER A 8 21.55 -27.03 -6.45
CA SER A 8 22.33 -26.17 -7.33
C SER A 8 23.12 -25.12 -6.53
N PHE A 9 22.49 -24.50 -5.53
CA PHE A 9 23.14 -23.51 -4.66
C PHE A 9 24.30 -24.15 -3.90
N ALA A 10 24.08 -25.28 -3.22
CA ALA A 10 25.13 -25.98 -2.48
C ALA A 10 26.32 -26.36 -3.36
N SER A 11 26.09 -26.78 -4.60
CA SER A 11 27.14 -27.21 -5.53
C SER A 11 28.13 -26.09 -5.90
N GLY A 12 27.75 -24.83 -5.71
CA GLY A 12 28.64 -23.68 -5.91
C GLY A 12 29.67 -23.48 -4.79
N PHE A 13 29.56 -24.21 -3.68
CA PHE A 13 30.42 -24.06 -2.51
C PHE A 13 31.26 -25.32 -2.24
N LYS A 14 32.39 -25.12 -1.56
CA LYS A 14 33.29 -26.22 -1.15
C LYS A 14 32.52 -27.25 -0.32
N ASN A 15 32.72 -28.53 -0.64
CA ASN A 15 32.09 -29.69 0.02
C ASN A 15 30.54 -29.61 0.08
N ASN A 16 29.89 -28.90 -0.84
CA ASN A 16 28.44 -28.77 -0.87
C ASN A 16 27.83 -28.27 0.46
N LEU A 17 28.57 -27.44 1.23
CA LEU A 17 28.17 -26.92 2.55
C LEU A 17 27.99 -28.00 3.64
N GLU A 18 28.59 -29.17 3.48
CA GLU A 18 28.52 -30.25 4.48
C GLU A 18 29.07 -29.82 5.84
N GLY A 19 28.32 -30.10 6.92
CA GLY A 19 28.68 -29.73 8.29
C GLY A 19 28.45 -28.26 8.67
N ILE A 20 27.93 -27.44 7.77
CA ILE A 20 27.63 -26.03 8.02
C ILE A 20 26.12 -25.88 8.26
N ASN A 21 25.74 -25.16 9.32
CA ASN A 21 24.35 -24.79 9.53
C ASN A 21 23.99 -23.63 8.58
N VAL A 22 23.20 -23.92 7.55
CA VAL A 22 22.78 -22.95 6.55
C VAL A 22 21.28 -22.70 6.70
N LEU A 23 20.95 -21.45 6.98
CA LEU A 23 19.57 -20.97 7.12
C LEU A 23 19.17 -20.15 5.89
N PHE A 24 17.93 -20.32 5.46
CA PHE A 24 17.32 -19.56 4.37
C PHE A 24 16.21 -18.68 4.91
N MET A 25 16.16 -17.43 4.43
CA MET A 25 15.04 -16.52 4.69
C MET A 25 13.79 -17.01 3.98
N GLN A 26 12.68 -17.06 4.70
CA GLN A 26 11.36 -17.35 4.18
C GLN A 26 10.57 -16.05 3.94
N SER A 27 9.52 -16.14 3.12
CA SER A 27 8.62 -15.04 2.81
C SER A 27 7.94 -14.42 4.04
N ASP A 28 7.84 -15.16 5.14
CA ASP A 28 7.18 -14.76 6.39
C ASP A 28 8.12 -14.01 7.36
N GLY A 29 9.36 -13.74 6.95
CA GLY A 29 10.39 -13.06 7.76
C GLY A 29 11.17 -13.99 8.69
N GLY A 30 10.89 -15.29 8.71
CA GLY A 30 11.59 -16.27 9.53
C GLY A 30 12.72 -16.98 8.78
N LEU A 31 13.72 -17.43 9.52
CA LEU A 31 14.75 -18.33 8.99
C LEU A 31 14.31 -19.81 9.12
N THR A 32 14.68 -20.62 8.14
CA THR A 32 14.53 -22.09 8.21
C THR A 32 15.79 -22.80 7.73
N PRO A 33 16.13 -23.98 8.27
CA PRO A 33 17.22 -24.80 7.73
C PRO A 33 17.05 -25.13 6.25
N MET A 34 18.15 -25.14 5.51
CA MET A 34 18.21 -25.42 4.07
C MET A 34 17.48 -26.72 3.65
N ASN A 35 17.47 -27.74 4.52
CA ASN A 35 16.82 -29.02 4.26
C ASN A 35 15.28 -28.97 4.37
N SER A 36 14.74 -27.94 5.02
CA SER A 36 13.31 -27.74 5.28
C SER A 36 12.72 -26.61 4.42
N PHE A 37 13.56 -25.94 3.64
CA PHE A 37 13.17 -24.84 2.76
C PHE A 37 12.31 -25.30 1.58
N ASN A 38 11.24 -24.55 1.29
CA ASN A 38 10.31 -24.79 0.20
C ASN A 38 10.27 -23.58 -0.75
N GLY A 39 10.25 -23.83 -2.06
CA GLY A 39 10.21 -22.78 -3.07
C GLY A 39 8.99 -21.84 -2.96
N SER A 40 7.82 -22.32 -2.53
CA SER A 40 6.65 -21.44 -2.32
C SER A 40 6.87 -20.42 -1.21
N ARG A 41 7.73 -20.74 -0.24
CA ARG A 41 8.14 -19.85 0.87
C ARG A 41 9.40 -19.05 0.56
N ALA A 42 9.92 -19.11 -0.67
CA ALA A 42 11.08 -18.33 -1.11
C ALA A 42 10.70 -16.99 -1.76
N ILE A 43 9.43 -16.86 -2.15
CA ILE A 43 8.91 -15.73 -2.93
C ILE A 43 8.98 -14.47 -2.06
N LEU A 44 9.62 -13.40 -2.55
CA LEU A 44 9.85 -12.16 -1.78
C LEU A 44 10.67 -12.35 -0.48
N SER A 45 11.47 -13.42 -0.37
CA SER A 45 12.38 -13.62 0.78
C SER A 45 13.44 -12.52 0.94
N GLY A 46 13.92 -11.91 -0.15
CA GLY A 46 14.82 -10.77 -0.09
C GLY A 46 14.18 -9.55 0.59
N PRO A 47 13.06 -9.03 0.07
CA PRO A 47 12.28 -7.97 0.73
C PRO A 47 11.89 -8.30 2.16
N ALA A 48 11.55 -9.55 2.48
CA ALA A 48 11.26 -10.00 3.85
C ALA A 48 12.43 -9.73 4.82
N GLY A 49 13.67 -9.96 4.38
CA GLY A 49 14.86 -9.56 5.12
C GLY A 49 14.93 -8.05 5.37
N GLY A 50 14.54 -7.23 4.39
CA GLY A 50 14.40 -5.79 4.53
C GLY A 50 13.38 -5.40 5.60
N VAL A 51 12.23 -6.11 5.64
CA VAL A 51 11.19 -5.91 6.65
C VAL A 51 11.71 -6.16 8.06
N VAL A 52 12.37 -7.31 8.27
CA VAL A 52 13.02 -7.62 9.55
C VAL A 52 14.06 -6.55 9.88
N GLY A 53 14.85 -6.15 8.89
CA GLY A 53 15.90 -5.15 9.04
C GLY A 53 15.39 -3.84 9.62
N TYR A 54 14.41 -3.20 8.98
CA TYR A 54 13.91 -1.92 9.50
C TYR A 54 13.07 -2.08 10.78
N ALA A 55 12.33 -3.19 10.93
CA ALA A 55 11.55 -3.44 12.14
C ALA A 55 12.45 -3.51 13.37
N MET A 56 13.53 -4.32 13.30
CA MET A 56 14.43 -4.58 14.42
C MET A 56 15.40 -3.42 14.71
N THR A 57 15.72 -2.59 13.70
CA THR A 57 16.68 -1.48 13.85
C THR A 57 16.01 -0.15 14.18
N THR A 58 14.74 0.03 13.83
CA THR A 58 14.03 1.31 14.00
C THR A 58 13.00 1.27 15.13
N TYR A 59 12.19 0.20 15.22
CA TYR A 59 11.15 0.10 16.25
C TYR A 59 11.74 -0.21 17.63
N HIS A 60 11.29 0.49 18.67
CA HIS A 60 11.84 0.47 20.04
C HIS A 60 13.32 0.86 20.19
N LYS A 61 14.08 0.93 19.09
CA LYS A 61 15.44 1.46 19.06
C LYS A 61 15.39 2.97 18.86
N GLU A 62 14.84 3.44 17.76
CA GLU A 62 14.80 4.86 17.39
C GLU A 62 13.45 5.53 17.67
N THR A 63 12.35 4.78 17.62
CA THR A 63 10.99 5.29 17.86
C THR A 63 10.02 4.19 18.31
N ILE A 64 8.90 4.59 18.91
CA ILE A 64 7.75 3.71 19.20
C ILE A 64 6.60 3.88 18.20
N LEU A 65 6.73 4.82 17.27
CA LEU A 65 5.72 5.06 16.24
C LEU A 65 5.70 3.90 15.24
N PRO A 66 4.55 3.57 14.63
CA PRO A 66 4.48 2.68 13.48
C PRO A 66 5.42 3.11 12.35
N ILE A 67 5.98 2.14 11.63
CA ILE A 67 7.01 2.36 10.62
C ILE A 67 6.50 1.87 9.26
N ILE A 68 6.74 2.66 8.23
CA ILE A 68 6.65 2.23 6.84
C ILE A 68 8.06 1.99 6.33
N GLY A 69 8.37 0.73 5.99
CA GLY A 69 9.59 0.39 5.27
C GLY A 69 9.50 0.82 3.82
N PHE A 70 10.57 1.43 3.31
CA PHE A 70 10.71 1.87 1.94
C PHE A 70 12.07 1.45 1.39
N ASP A 71 12.09 0.31 0.68
CA ASP A 71 13.26 -0.21 -0.01
C ASP A 71 13.20 0.22 -1.47
N MET A 72 14.10 1.10 -1.92
CA MET A 72 14.16 1.47 -3.33
C MET A 72 15.48 1.04 -3.95
N GLY A 73 15.38 0.11 -4.89
CA GLY A 73 16.49 -0.40 -5.67
C GLY A 73 16.55 0.19 -7.09
N GLY A 74 17.25 -0.52 -7.98
CA GLY A 74 17.38 -0.15 -9.39
C GLY A 74 16.16 -0.47 -10.24
N THR A 75 15.29 -1.41 -9.85
CA THR A 75 14.17 -1.85 -10.71
C THR A 75 12.80 -1.58 -10.09
N SER A 76 12.71 -1.75 -8.77
CA SER A 76 11.47 -1.71 -8.02
C SER A 76 11.67 -1.01 -6.69
N THR A 77 10.53 -0.73 -6.07
CA THR A 77 10.44 -0.30 -4.68
C THR A 77 9.55 -1.28 -3.93
N ASP A 78 10.02 -1.79 -2.81
CA ASP A 78 9.27 -2.64 -1.90
C ASP A 78 8.86 -1.84 -0.66
N VAL A 79 7.56 -1.84 -0.35
CA VAL A 79 7.02 -1.17 0.83
C VAL A 79 6.26 -2.14 1.72
N SER A 80 6.35 -1.93 3.02
CA SER A 80 5.65 -2.71 4.04
C SER A 80 5.43 -1.87 5.30
N ARG A 81 4.61 -2.38 6.22
CA ARG A 81 4.28 -1.72 7.48
C ARG A 81 4.66 -2.60 8.67
N TYR A 82 5.17 -1.97 9.72
CA TYR A 82 5.42 -2.61 11.00
C TYR A 82 4.93 -1.73 12.15
N SER A 83 4.22 -2.33 13.11
CA SER A 83 3.71 -1.63 14.30
C SER A 83 3.74 -2.53 15.53
N GLY A 84 4.93 -3.07 15.86
CA GLY A 84 5.15 -3.97 16.99
C GLY A 84 4.95 -5.45 16.68
N SER A 85 4.26 -5.78 15.59
CA SER A 85 4.14 -7.14 15.07
C SER A 85 4.27 -7.13 13.54
N TYR A 86 4.73 -8.24 12.98
CA TYR A 86 4.76 -8.44 11.53
C TYR A 86 3.33 -8.59 10.97
N GLU A 87 3.04 -7.93 9.86
CA GLU A 87 1.80 -8.15 9.12
C GLU A 87 2.01 -9.31 8.13
N HIS A 88 1.31 -10.42 8.33
CA HIS A 88 1.32 -11.54 7.40
C HIS A 88 0.06 -11.58 6.53
N VAL A 89 0.26 -11.84 5.23
CA VAL A 89 -0.78 -12.22 4.26
C VAL A 89 -0.59 -13.68 3.87
N TYR A 90 -1.69 -14.33 3.49
CA TYR A 90 -1.69 -15.78 3.17
C TYR A 90 -2.01 -16.07 1.72
N GLU A 91 -2.82 -15.20 1.14
CA GLU A 91 -3.11 -15.23 -0.28
C GLU A 91 -2.43 -14.03 -0.91
N SER A 92 -1.54 -14.30 -1.86
CA SER A 92 -0.93 -13.28 -2.70
C SER A 92 -0.96 -13.71 -4.16
N THR A 93 -1.08 -12.74 -5.06
CA THR A 93 -0.99 -13.00 -6.50
C THR A 93 0.33 -12.44 -7.00
N THR A 94 1.26 -13.32 -7.38
CA THR A 94 2.54 -12.93 -7.97
C THR A 94 2.57 -13.38 -9.43
N ALA A 95 2.83 -12.45 -10.36
CA ALA A 95 2.87 -12.73 -11.80
C ALA A 95 1.62 -13.49 -12.34
N GLY A 96 0.43 -13.17 -11.80
CA GLY A 96 -0.83 -13.79 -12.18
C GLY A 96 -1.10 -15.17 -11.55
N VAL A 97 -0.21 -15.66 -10.67
CA VAL A 97 -0.39 -16.93 -9.94
C VAL A 97 -0.74 -16.64 -8.49
N THR A 98 -1.85 -17.19 -8.03
CA THR A 98 -2.27 -17.12 -6.62
C THR A 98 -1.51 -18.16 -5.79
N ILE A 99 -0.86 -17.69 -4.73
CA ILE A 99 -0.05 -18.49 -3.80
C ILE A 99 -0.73 -18.45 -2.44
N GLN A 100 -0.96 -19.64 -1.87
CA GLN A 100 -1.56 -19.83 -0.54
C GLN A 100 -0.47 -20.23 0.45
N ALA A 101 0.33 -19.27 0.90
CA ALA A 101 1.39 -19.48 1.87
C ALA A 101 1.57 -18.21 2.72
N PRO A 102 1.98 -18.32 4.00
CA PRO A 102 2.29 -17.15 4.80
C PRO A 102 3.44 -16.34 4.20
N GLN A 103 3.23 -15.04 4.07
CA GLN A 103 4.20 -14.07 3.58
C GLN A 103 4.03 -12.77 4.34
N LEU A 104 5.09 -11.98 4.48
CA LEU A 104 4.96 -10.60 4.96
C LEU A 104 4.18 -9.76 3.93
N ASP A 105 3.37 -8.83 4.42
CA ASP A 105 2.61 -7.91 3.56
C ASP A 105 3.53 -6.86 2.93
N VAL A 106 4.18 -7.27 1.84
CA VAL A 106 5.07 -6.44 1.03
C VAL A 106 4.37 -6.12 -0.27
N ASN A 107 4.22 -4.82 -0.55
CA ASN A 107 3.74 -4.35 -1.85
C ASN A 107 4.90 -3.82 -2.67
N THR A 108 5.16 -4.46 -3.80
CA THR A 108 6.17 -4.05 -4.77
C THR A 108 5.57 -3.12 -5.81
N VAL A 109 6.26 -2.01 -6.11
CA VAL A 109 5.94 -1.14 -7.24
C VAL A 109 7.07 -1.13 -8.25
N ALA A 110 6.71 -1.15 -9.53
CA ALA A 110 7.60 -1.06 -10.68
C ALA A 110 8.15 0.37 -10.89
N ALA A 111 8.60 0.99 -9.79
CA ALA A 111 9.25 2.27 -9.74
C ALA A 111 10.57 2.10 -8.96
N GLY A 112 11.71 2.32 -9.61
CA GLY A 112 13.05 2.25 -9.04
C GLY A 112 13.99 3.17 -9.80
N GLY A 113 15.30 3.11 -9.49
CA GLY A 113 16.29 3.99 -10.15
C GLY A 113 16.36 3.82 -11.68
N GLY A 114 16.01 2.66 -12.20
CA GLY A 114 16.04 2.28 -13.61
C GLY A 114 14.69 2.40 -14.31
N SER A 115 13.63 2.83 -13.62
CA SER A 115 12.33 3.05 -14.26
C SER A 115 12.44 4.09 -15.37
N MET A 116 11.99 3.72 -16.56
CA MET A 116 12.14 4.52 -17.77
C MET A 116 11.22 5.73 -17.76
N LEU A 117 11.66 6.82 -18.39
CA LEU A 117 10.94 8.09 -18.48
C LEU A 117 10.28 8.24 -19.85
N PHE A 118 8.98 8.48 -19.89
CA PHE A 118 8.20 8.65 -21.12
C PHE A 118 7.33 9.91 -21.07
N PHE A 119 7.20 10.57 -22.22
CA PHE A 119 6.16 11.58 -22.43
C PHE A 119 5.22 11.09 -23.52
N ARG A 120 3.94 10.87 -23.17
CA ARG A 120 2.95 10.30 -24.09
C ARG A 120 1.64 11.08 -23.97
N SER A 121 1.14 11.57 -25.10
CA SER A 121 -0.16 12.28 -25.18
C SER A 121 -0.30 13.42 -24.16
N GLY A 122 0.76 14.20 -23.94
CA GLY A 122 0.74 15.34 -23.02
C GLY A 122 0.98 15.01 -21.55
N ILE A 123 1.26 13.74 -21.21
CA ILE A 123 1.39 13.25 -19.84
C ILE A 123 2.80 12.70 -19.60
N PHE A 124 3.36 13.00 -18.43
CA PHE A 124 4.60 12.43 -17.93
C PHE A 124 4.34 11.05 -17.34
N GLN A 125 5.08 10.04 -17.77
CA GLN A 125 4.94 8.66 -17.32
C GLN A 125 6.30 8.11 -16.89
N VAL A 126 6.34 7.41 -15.75
CA VAL A 126 7.51 6.72 -15.23
C VAL A 126 7.20 5.23 -15.08
N GLY A 127 7.98 4.38 -15.75
CA GLY A 127 7.74 2.94 -15.79
C GLY A 127 6.39 2.56 -16.45
N PRO A 128 5.93 1.31 -16.28
CA PRO A 128 6.52 0.24 -15.45
C PRO A 128 7.79 -0.39 -16.03
N GLU A 129 8.14 -0.08 -17.28
CA GLU A 129 9.35 -0.57 -17.92
C GLU A 129 10.60 -0.08 -17.16
N SER A 130 11.55 -0.99 -16.95
CA SER A 130 12.83 -0.71 -16.30
C SER A 130 13.98 -0.97 -17.25
N ALA A 131 14.97 -0.08 -17.23
CA ALA A 131 16.24 -0.25 -17.94
C ALA A 131 17.14 -1.31 -17.28
N GLY A 132 16.82 -1.75 -16.06
CA GLY A 132 17.62 -2.70 -15.29
C GLY A 132 19.05 -2.23 -15.07
N ALA A 133 20.00 -3.17 -15.04
CA ALA A 133 21.44 -2.87 -15.02
C ALA A 133 22.09 -2.98 -16.42
N HIS A 134 21.44 -3.67 -17.35
CA HIS A 134 21.89 -3.82 -18.73
C HIS A 134 20.67 -3.74 -19.69
N PRO A 135 20.61 -2.77 -20.60
CA PRO A 135 21.61 -1.71 -20.82
C PRO A 135 21.68 -0.68 -19.67
N GLY A 136 20.71 -0.66 -18.75
CA GLY A 136 20.66 0.30 -17.65
C GLY A 136 20.28 1.71 -18.08
N PRO A 137 20.25 2.69 -17.16
CA PRO A 137 20.03 4.11 -17.47
C PRO A 137 21.00 4.65 -18.52
N ALA A 138 20.65 5.77 -19.17
CA ALA A 138 21.50 6.39 -20.21
C ALA A 138 22.91 6.73 -19.66
N CYS A 139 23.00 7.13 -18.39
CA CYS A 139 24.27 7.40 -17.72
C CYS A 139 25.17 6.17 -17.51
N TYR A 140 24.72 4.94 -17.78
CA TYR A 140 25.53 3.72 -17.61
C TYR A 140 26.45 3.40 -18.81
N LYS A 141 26.41 4.22 -19.87
CA LYS A 141 27.27 4.09 -21.07
C LYS A 141 27.12 2.77 -21.83
N LYS A 142 25.93 2.15 -21.75
CA LYS A 142 25.59 0.89 -22.41
C LYS A 142 24.42 1.05 -23.42
N GLY A 143 24.11 2.29 -23.82
CA GLY A 143 23.09 2.61 -24.83
C GLY A 143 21.65 2.54 -24.33
N GLY A 144 21.43 2.74 -23.02
CA GLY A 144 20.11 2.67 -22.41
C GLY A 144 19.29 3.96 -22.49
N PRO A 145 18.00 3.90 -22.12
CA PRO A 145 17.08 5.05 -22.15
C PRO A 145 17.22 5.95 -20.92
N LEU A 146 16.58 7.11 -20.95
CA LEU A 146 16.42 7.96 -19.77
C LEU A 146 15.63 7.21 -18.67
N ALA A 147 16.17 7.22 -17.46
CA ALA A 147 15.55 6.63 -16.27
C ALA A 147 15.56 7.60 -15.06
N VAL A 148 14.94 7.21 -13.95
CA VAL A 148 14.93 7.99 -12.70
C VAL A 148 16.34 8.38 -12.22
N THR A 149 17.32 7.48 -12.39
CA THR A 149 18.74 7.74 -12.07
C THR A 149 19.30 8.88 -12.92
N ASP A 150 18.94 8.94 -14.21
CA ASP A 150 19.33 10.04 -15.09
C ASP A 150 18.72 11.37 -14.63
N ALA A 151 17.46 11.37 -14.19
CA ALA A 151 16.82 12.58 -13.66
C ALA A 151 17.54 13.09 -12.40
N ASN A 152 17.88 12.20 -11.45
CA ASN A 152 18.67 12.56 -10.27
C ASN A 152 20.07 13.09 -10.65
N LEU A 153 20.72 12.49 -11.65
CA LEU A 153 22.02 12.95 -12.15
C LEU A 153 21.95 14.32 -12.85
N ALA A 154 20.92 14.55 -13.67
CA ALA A 154 20.68 15.81 -14.37
C ALA A 154 20.52 16.97 -13.38
N LEU A 155 19.77 16.75 -12.28
CA LEU A 155 19.49 17.74 -11.24
C LEU A 155 20.65 17.93 -10.25
N GLY A 156 21.76 17.20 -10.40
CA GLY A 156 22.91 17.29 -9.50
C GLY A 156 22.73 16.59 -8.15
N ARG A 157 21.71 15.73 -8.01
CA ARG A 157 21.45 14.93 -6.80
C ARG A 157 22.40 13.74 -6.69
N LEU A 158 22.95 13.28 -7.82
CA LEU A 158 24.01 12.27 -7.89
C LEU A 158 25.32 12.90 -8.34
N LEU A 159 26.41 12.47 -7.70
CA LEU A 159 27.77 12.97 -7.94
C LEU A 159 28.64 11.85 -8.51
N PRO A 160 28.93 11.84 -9.83
CA PRO A 160 29.70 10.77 -10.49
C PRO A 160 31.05 10.45 -9.86
N GLU A 161 31.70 11.45 -9.27
CA GLU A 161 33.01 11.33 -8.62
C GLU A 161 33.00 10.44 -7.36
N TYR A 162 31.85 10.26 -6.72
CA TYR A 162 31.66 9.42 -5.54
C TYR A 162 31.05 8.05 -5.88
N PHE A 163 30.67 7.81 -7.13
CA PHE A 163 30.17 6.51 -7.56
C PHE A 163 31.31 5.53 -7.88
N PRO A 164 31.14 4.23 -7.61
CA PRO A 164 32.09 3.23 -8.07
C PRO A 164 32.17 3.26 -9.61
N LYS A 165 33.40 3.14 -10.14
CA LYS A 165 33.66 3.10 -11.57
C LYS A 165 33.37 1.71 -12.12
N ILE A 166 32.07 1.39 -12.26
CA ILE A 166 31.57 0.07 -12.70
C ILE A 166 30.69 0.17 -13.95
N PHE A 167 30.75 1.29 -14.67
CA PHE A 167 29.91 1.57 -15.84
C PHE A 167 30.70 1.44 -17.14
N GLY A 168 30.01 1.59 -18.28
CA GLY A 168 30.60 1.41 -19.59
C GLY A 168 30.71 -0.05 -20.04
N PRO A 169 31.15 -0.28 -21.29
CA PRO A 169 31.22 -1.63 -21.86
C PRO A 169 32.18 -2.58 -21.13
N LYS A 170 33.17 -2.02 -20.42
CA LYS A 170 34.19 -2.76 -19.64
C LYS A 170 33.97 -2.71 -18.12
N GLU A 171 32.94 -2.00 -17.66
CA GLU A 171 32.61 -1.88 -16.23
C GLU A 171 33.73 -1.27 -15.38
N ASP A 172 34.40 -0.24 -15.91
CA ASP A 172 35.53 0.46 -15.29
C ASP A 172 35.44 2.00 -15.39
N GLU A 173 34.28 2.53 -15.81
CA GLU A 173 34.05 3.95 -16.06
C GLU A 173 33.07 4.60 -15.05
N PRO A 174 33.12 5.94 -14.85
CA PRO A 174 32.11 6.66 -14.07
C PRO A 174 30.81 6.86 -14.85
N LEU A 175 29.77 7.31 -14.14
CA LEU A 175 28.49 7.74 -14.73
C LEU A 175 28.69 8.84 -15.78
N ASP A 176 27.93 8.78 -16.88
CA ASP A 176 27.99 9.75 -17.98
C ASP A 176 26.93 10.84 -17.85
N LYS A 177 27.29 11.94 -17.18
CA LYS A 177 26.42 13.11 -17.10
C LYS A 177 26.16 13.74 -18.47
N SER A 178 27.10 13.67 -19.41
CA SER A 178 26.94 14.32 -20.71
C SER A 178 25.89 13.61 -21.57
N ALA A 179 25.87 12.28 -21.53
CA ALA A 179 24.85 11.47 -22.21
C ALA A 179 23.45 11.78 -21.66
N THR A 180 23.30 11.81 -20.32
CA THR A 180 22.05 12.18 -19.65
C THR A 180 21.55 13.56 -20.09
N LEU A 181 22.39 14.58 -20.05
CA LEU A 181 21.99 15.94 -20.42
C LEU A 181 21.58 16.04 -21.88
N LYS A 182 22.30 15.37 -22.79
CA LYS A 182 21.94 15.35 -24.21
C LYS A 182 20.56 14.72 -24.44
N SER A 183 20.31 13.55 -23.86
CA SER A 183 19.01 12.88 -24.02
C SER A 183 17.85 13.68 -23.40
N PHE A 184 18.08 14.33 -22.26
CA PHE A 184 17.08 15.21 -21.66
C PHE A 184 16.84 16.47 -22.49
N GLN A 185 17.86 17.05 -23.14
CA GLN A 185 17.68 18.16 -24.06
C GLN A 185 16.76 17.75 -25.20
N GLU A 186 17.01 16.62 -25.84
CA GLU A 186 16.16 16.09 -26.93
C GLU A 186 14.70 15.88 -26.47
N LEU A 187 14.50 15.27 -25.30
CA LEU A 187 13.17 15.06 -24.73
C LEU A 187 12.46 16.40 -24.43
N THR A 188 13.16 17.36 -23.82
CA THR A 188 12.63 18.69 -23.48
C THR A 188 12.15 19.45 -24.71
N HIS A 189 12.91 19.39 -25.83
CA HIS A 189 12.46 19.99 -27.09
C HIS A 189 11.15 19.36 -27.57
N SER A 190 11.03 18.03 -27.53
CA SER A 190 9.80 17.34 -27.94
C SER A 190 8.58 17.69 -27.09
N ILE A 191 8.78 17.86 -25.77
CA ILE A 191 7.72 18.25 -24.83
C ILE A 191 7.25 19.67 -25.13
N ASN A 192 8.18 20.62 -25.25
CA ASN A 192 7.86 22.01 -25.55
C ASN A 192 7.16 22.16 -26.92
N ASP A 193 7.59 21.40 -27.94
CA ASP A 193 6.92 21.38 -29.24
C ASP A 193 5.49 20.86 -29.14
N TYR A 194 5.26 19.77 -28.38
CA TYR A 194 3.92 19.24 -28.15
C TYR A 194 3.01 20.24 -27.42
N LEU A 195 3.50 20.84 -26.33
CA LEU A 195 2.74 21.82 -25.53
C LEU A 195 2.36 23.05 -26.37
N LYS A 196 3.27 23.55 -27.20
CA LYS A 196 2.98 24.63 -28.16
C LYS A 196 1.87 24.24 -29.13
N SER A 197 1.94 23.04 -29.72
CA SER A 197 0.96 22.58 -30.70
C SER A 197 -0.43 22.32 -30.11
N SER A 198 -0.51 21.98 -28.82
CA SER A 198 -1.76 21.62 -28.13
C SER A 198 -2.42 22.80 -27.41
N SER A 199 -1.73 23.94 -27.32
CA SER A 199 -2.25 25.13 -26.68
C SER A 199 -3.36 25.82 -27.51
N LYS A 200 -4.43 26.30 -26.84
CA LYS A 200 -5.48 27.09 -27.49
C LYS A 200 -4.91 28.43 -27.97
N LEU A 201 -5.47 28.96 -29.07
CA LEU A 201 -5.07 30.24 -29.65
C LEU A 201 -5.16 31.37 -28.60
N GLY A 202 -4.03 31.77 -28.00
CA GLY A 202 -3.95 32.87 -27.03
C GLY A 202 -3.23 32.55 -25.71
N GLU A 203 -3.06 31.27 -25.36
CA GLU A 203 -2.33 30.84 -24.15
C GLU A 203 -1.07 30.10 -24.59
N ARG A 204 0.08 30.78 -24.71
CA ARG A 204 1.35 30.08 -24.93
C ARG A 204 1.93 29.71 -23.57
N PRO A 205 1.95 28.42 -23.18
CA PRO A 205 2.70 28.03 -21.99
C PRO A 205 4.18 28.39 -22.18
N GLU A 206 4.84 28.79 -21.10
CA GLU A 206 6.28 29.01 -21.12
C GLU A 206 7.02 27.70 -21.43
N ASP A 207 8.15 27.81 -22.13
CA ASP A 207 8.98 26.65 -22.43
C ASP A 207 9.57 26.08 -21.14
N MET A 208 9.38 24.79 -20.91
CA MET A 208 10.00 24.11 -19.77
C MET A 208 11.51 24.02 -19.97
N SER A 209 12.25 24.25 -18.89
CA SER A 209 13.68 23.96 -18.82
C SER A 209 13.95 22.46 -18.71
N LEU A 210 15.18 22.04 -19.00
CA LEU A 210 15.61 20.66 -18.83
C LEU A 210 15.43 20.18 -17.39
N GLU A 211 15.78 21.03 -16.43
CA GLU A 211 15.65 20.77 -15.00
C GLU A 211 14.19 20.66 -14.58
N GLU A 212 13.30 21.47 -15.14
CA GLU A 212 11.86 21.38 -14.88
C GLU A 212 11.27 20.06 -15.40
N VAL A 213 11.69 19.62 -16.60
CA VAL A 213 11.31 18.31 -17.15
C VAL A 213 11.84 17.17 -16.27
N ALA A 214 13.12 17.19 -15.89
CA ALA A 214 13.71 16.16 -15.04
C ALA A 214 13.06 16.12 -13.64
N MET A 215 12.79 17.30 -13.05
CA MET A 215 12.08 17.41 -11.78
C MET A 215 10.64 16.91 -11.91
N GLY A 216 9.95 17.20 -13.01
CA GLY A 216 8.61 16.69 -13.30
C GLY A 216 8.54 15.17 -13.27
N PHE A 217 9.51 14.49 -13.90
CA PHE A 217 9.61 13.02 -13.83
C PHE A 217 9.86 12.51 -12.41
N LEU A 218 10.72 13.16 -11.62
CA LEU A 218 10.91 12.77 -10.21
C LEU A 218 9.63 12.95 -9.39
N LYS A 219 8.84 14.01 -9.63
CA LYS A 219 7.54 14.20 -8.96
C LYS A 219 6.57 13.05 -9.30
N VAL A 220 6.48 12.67 -10.57
CA VAL A 220 5.64 11.53 -11.01
C VAL A 220 6.12 10.22 -10.39
N ALA A 221 7.43 9.96 -10.39
CA ALA A 221 8.02 8.77 -9.77
C ALA A 221 7.70 8.69 -8.26
N ASN A 222 7.86 9.81 -7.54
CA ASN A 222 7.56 9.89 -6.11
C ASN A 222 6.08 9.65 -5.82
N GLU A 223 5.18 10.23 -6.61
CA GLU A 223 3.74 10.02 -6.45
C GLU A 223 3.34 8.56 -6.76
N ALA A 224 3.95 7.94 -7.78
CA ALA A 224 3.75 6.53 -8.08
C ALA A 224 4.19 5.62 -6.92
N MET A 225 5.32 5.93 -6.27
CA MET A 225 5.81 5.23 -5.07
C MET A 225 4.97 5.50 -3.81
N CYS A 226 4.23 6.61 -3.75
CA CYS A 226 3.31 6.90 -2.63
C CYS A 226 2.04 6.03 -2.66
N ARG A 227 1.55 5.63 -3.85
CA ARG A 227 0.34 4.80 -4.01
C ARG A 227 0.34 3.51 -3.18
N PRO A 228 1.36 2.63 -3.23
CA PRO A 228 1.38 1.39 -2.45
C PRO A 228 1.46 1.66 -0.94
N ILE A 229 2.12 2.75 -0.51
CA ILE A 229 2.17 3.13 0.91
C ILE A 229 0.78 3.53 1.40
N ARG A 230 0.00 4.28 0.60
CA ARG A 230 -1.41 4.58 0.91
C ARG A 230 -2.27 3.32 0.92
N ALA A 231 -2.00 2.34 0.05
CA ALA A 231 -2.69 1.06 0.07
C ALA A 231 -2.40 0.26 1.35
N LEU A 232 -1.15 0.24 1.83
CA LEU A 232 -0.76 -0.40 3.09
C LEU A 232 -1.26 0.32 4.34
N THR A 233 -1.57 1.60 4.24
CA THR A 233 -1.98 2.43 5.39
C THR A 233 -3.45 2.82 5.31
N GLN A 234 -3.78 3.80 4.48
CA GLN A 234 -5.11 4.40 4.40
C GLN A 234 -6.19 3.38 4.04
N ALA A 235 -5.92 2.45 3.12
CA ALA A 235 -6.90 1.42 2.75
C ALA A 235 -7.14 0.38 3.86
N LYS A 236 -6.32 0.39 4.92
CA LYS A 236 -6.50 -0.40 6.13
C LYS A 236 -6.92 0.45 7.34
N GLY A 237 -7.33 1.70 7.11
CA GLY A 237 -7.78 2.62 8.17
C GLY A 237 -6.67 3.34 8.93
N TYR A 238 -5.41 3.23 8.50
CA TYR A 238 -4.29 3.87 9.19
C TYR A 238 -3.98 5.27 8.64
N ASN A 239 -3.76 6.23 9.54
CA ASN A 239 -3.25 7.55 9.18
C ASN A 239 -1.75 7.49 8.86
N THR A 240 -1.39 7.69 7.60
CA THR A 240 0.00 7.69 7.13
C THR A 240 0.88 8.72 7.86
N ALA A 241 0.36 9.89 8.22
CA ALA A 241 1.11 10.94 8.91
C ALA A 241 1.52 10.55 10.36
N ALA A 242 0.86 9.55 10.95
CA ALA A 242 1.20 9.00 12.26
C ALA A 242 2.35 7.96 12.21
N HIS A 243 2.91 7.71 11.02
CA HIS A 243 4.02 6.79 10.82
C HIS A 243 5.33 7.54 10.61
N VAL A 244 6.44 6.84 10.81
CA VAL A 244 7.77 7.25 10.31
C VAL A 244 8.11 6.45 9.05
N LEU A 245 8.93 7.03 8.18
CA LEU A 245 9.46 6.32 7.00
C LEU A 245 10.84 5.74 7.32
N ALA A 246 11.01 4.42 7.29
CA ALA A 246 12.33 3.79 7.33
C ALA A 246 12.80 3.52 5.89
N CYS A 247 13.72 4.35 5.43
CA CYS A 247 14.21 4.34 4.06
C CYS A 247 15.52 3.54 3.95
N PHE A 248 15.56 2.65 2.96
CA PHE A 248 16.73 1.85 2.63
C PHE A 248 16.74 1.49 1.13
N GLY A 249 17.71 0.69 0.72
CA GLY A 249 18.03 0.47 -0.70
C GLY A 249 18.92 1.58 -1.25
N GLY A 250 19.69 1.28 -2.30
CA GLY A 250 20.71 2.18 -2.83
C GLY A 250 20.16 3.49 -3.43
N ALA A 251 18.90 3.49 -3.87
CA ALA A 251 18.25 4.66 -4.46
C ALA A 251 17.30 5.39 -3.49
N GLY A 252 16.89 4.77 -2.37
CA GLY A 252 15.83 5.31 -1.53
C GLY A 252 16.16 6.68 -0.91
N GLY A 253 17.40 6.86 -0.46
CA GLY A 253 17.87 8.10 0.17
C GLY A 253 17.73 9.35 -0.71
N GLN A 254 17.61 9.19 -2.04
CA GLN A 254 17.44 10.27 -3.00
C GLN A 254 15.99 10.80 -3.05
N HIS A 255 15.02 10.00 -2.59
CA HIS A 255 13.58 10.26 -2.70
C HIS A 255 12.86 10.38 -1.35
N ALA A 256 13.49 9.92 -0.27
CA ALA A 256 12.87 9.75 1.05
C ALA A 256 12.20 11.03 1.59
N CYS A 257 12.87 12.18 1.52
CA CYS A 257 12.31 13.46 1.98
C CYS A 257 11.04 13.85 1.21
N ALA A 258 11.06 13.73 -0.12
CA ALA A 258 9.93 14.11 -0.97
C ALA A 258 8.73 13.18 -0.76
N ILE A 259 8.97 11.87 -0.62
CA ILE A 259 7.93 10.87 -0.32
C ILE A 259 7.32 11.14 1.05
N ALA A 260 8.14 11.30 2.09
CA ALA A 260 7.67 11.60 3.44
C ALA A 260 6.81 12.87 3.47
N ARG A 261 7.24 13.94 2.79
CA ARG A 261 6.46 15.18 2.66
C ARG A 261 5.13 14.96 1.94
N SER A 262 5.12 14.18 0.87
CA SER A 262 3.91 13.87 0.08
C SER A 262 2.89 13.02 0.84
N LEU A 263 3.36 12.25 1.82
CA LEU A 263 2.56 11.41 2.71
C LEU A 263 2.22 12.08 4.05
N GLY A 264 2.70 13.30 4.29
CA GLY A 264 2.50 14.03 5.54
C GLY A 264 3.26 13.47 6.74
N MET A 265 4.30 12.65 6.51
CA MET A 265 5.14 12.09 7.57
C MET A 265 6.17 13.12 8.05
N GLY A 266 6.29 13.28 9.36
CA GLY A 266 7.23 14.25 9.97
C GLY A 266 8.67 13.76 10.10
N THR A 267 8.93 12.46 9.93
CA THR A 267 10.26 11.87 10.22
C THR A 267 10.61 10.73 9.27
N VAL A 268 11.86 10.73 8.81
CA VAL A 268 12.49 9.65 8.05
C VAL A 268 13.69 9.13 8.85
N PHE A 269 13.84 7.81 8.90
CA PHE A 269 15.05 7.15 9.35
C PHE A 269 15.77 6.50 8.17
N VAL A 270 17.07 6.73 8.07
CA VAL A 270 17.94 6.03 7.12
C VAL A 270 18.99 5.29 7.93
N HIS A 271 18.93 3.96 7.90
CA HIS A 271 19.88 3.13 8.64
C HIS A 271 21.29 3.27 8.03
N LYS A 272 22.35 3.20 8.85
CA LYS A 272 23.74 3.29 8.36
C LYS A 272 24.12 2.22 7.33
N TYR A 273 23.42 1.10 7.33
CA TYR A 273 23.54 0.02 6.35
C TYR A 273 22.41 0.02 5.31
N ALA A 274 21.78 1.15 5.03
CA ALA A 274 20.63 1.27 4.12
C ALA A 274 20.82 0.54 2.79
N GLY A 275 22.00 0.62 2.16
CA GLY A 275 22.26 -0.06 0.88
C GLY A 275 22.27 -1.60 0.94
N ILE A 276 22.38 -2.21 2.13
CA ILE A 276 22.41 -3.66 2.35
C ILE A 276 21.49 -4.09 3.52
N LEU A 277 20.49 -3.28 3.86
CA LEU A 277 19.67 -3.50 5.06
C LEU A 277 18.94 -4.84 5.02
N SER A 278 18.55 -5.31 3.83
CA SER A 278 17.90 -6.62 3.68
C SER A 278 18.81 -7.77 4.08
N ALA A 279 20.11 -7.72 3.74
CA ALA A 279 21.08 -8.72 4.18
C ALA A 279 21.35 -8.62 5.68
N TYR A 280 21.38 -7.39 6.23
CA TYR A 280 21.52 -7.17 7.67
C TYR A 280 20.30 -7.70 8.44
N GLY A 281 19.08 -7.46 7.94
CA GLY A 281 17.86 -7.98 8.52
C GLY A 281 17.73 -9.50 8.44
N MET A 282 18.28 -10.13 7.40
CA MET A 282 18.44 -11.59 7.38
C MET A 282 19.33 -12.10 8.51
N ALA A 283 20.39 -11.36 8.86
CA ALA A 283 21.22 -11.71 10.00
C ALA A 283 20.46 -11.53 11.32
N LEU A 284 19.59 -10.53 11.44
CA LEU A 284 18.76 -10.24 12.62
C LEU A 284 17.55 -11.16 12.81
N ALA A 285 17.20 -11.95 11.80
CA ALA A 285 15.99 -12.76 11.81
C ALA A 285 16.11 -13.96 12.76
N ASP A 286 15.00 -14.30 13.39
CA ASP A 286 14.88 -15.49 14.23
C ASP A 286 14.51 -16.72 13.39
N VAL A 287 14.82 -17.91 13.93
CA VAL A 287 14.37 -19.17 13.32
C VAL A 287 12.91 -19.40 13.67
N VAL A 288 12.11 -19.80 12.70
CA VAL A 288 10.67 -19.94 12.87
C VAL A 288 10.20 -21.32 12.45
N GLU A 289 9.38 -21.91 13.31
CA GLU A 289 8.59 -23.11 13.01
C GLU A 289 7.11 -22.81 13.15
N GLU A 290 6.33 -23.24 12.16
CA GLU A 290 4.89 -23.01 12.16
C GLU A 290 4.13 -24.31 12.00
N ALA A 291 3.00 -24.37 12.71
CA ALA A 291 2.01 -25.41 12.56
C ALA A 291 0.63 -24.77 12.46
N GLN A 292 -0.17 -25.25 11.53
CA GLN A 292 -1.54 -24.76 11.30
C GLN A 292 -2.45 -25.90 10.89
N GLU A 293 -3.73 -25.75 11.16
CA GLU A 293 -4.76 -26.69 10.75
C GLU A 293 -6.12 -25.99 10.52
N PRO A 294 -6.87 -26.45 9.51
CA PRO A 294 -8.15 -25.84 9.17
C PRO A 294 -9.17 -26.06 10.28
N SER A 295 -10.10 -25.11 10.40
CA SER A 295 -11.23 -25.17 11.31
C SER A 295 -12.50 -24.73 10.58
N ALA A 296 -13.65 -25.20 11.08
CA ALA A 296 -14.96 -24.76 10.64
C ALA A 296 -15.88 -24.49 11.85
N GLU A 297 -15.27 -24.25 13.01
CA GLU A 297 -16.01 -24.02 14.25
C GLU A 297 -16.55 -22.59 14.30
N THR A 298 -17.69 -22.40 14.95
CA THR A 298 -18.16 -21.06 15.32
C THR A 298 -17.44 -20.62 16.58
N TYR A 299 -16.95 -19.38 16.63
CA TYR A 299 -16.30 -18.82 17.81
C TYR A 299 -17.34 -18.55 18.92
N GLN A 300 -17.56 -19.54 19.78
CA GLN A 300 -18.53 -19.52 20.88
C GLN A 300 -18.08 -20.45 22.01
N LYS A 301 -18.69 -20.29 23.20
CA LYS A 301 -18.23 -20.90 24.46
C LYS A 301 -18.05 -22.41 24.42
N ASP A 302 -18.93 -23.12 23.72
CA ASP A 302 -18.88 -24.59 23.56
C ASP A 302 -17.71 -25.07 22.68
N ALA A 303 -17.11 -24.18 21.89
CA ALA A 303 -15.94 -24.46 21.06
C ALA A 303 -14.60 -24.14 21.74
N PHE A 304 -14.57 -23.27 22.75
CA PHE A 304 -13.32 -22.81 23.35
C PHE A 304 -12.41 -23.94 23.87
N PRO A 305 -12.90 -24.96 24.61
CA PRO A 305 -12.03 -26.06 25.05
C PRO A 305 -11.38 -26.81 23.89
N ARG A 306 -12.10 -27.02 22.78
CA ARG A 306 -11.54 -27.69 21.60
C ARG A 306 -10.52 -26.83 20.88
N LEU A 307 -10.76 -25.52 20.76
CA LEU A 307 -9.79 -24.59 20.18
C LEU A 307 -8.51 -24.52 21.03
N ASP A 308 -8.64 -24.52 22.36
CA ASP A 308 -7.50 -24.52 23.27
C ASP A 308 -6.69 -25.82 23.16
N ASP A 309 -7.34 -27.00 23.16
CA ASP A 309 -6.65 -28.29 22.99
C ASP A 309 -5.84 -28.33 21.67
N ARG A 310 -6.41 -27.79 20.60
CA ARG A 310 -5.78 -27.70 19.28
C ARG A 310 -4.57 -26.76 19.28
N LEU A 311 -4.70 -25.57 19.88
CA LEU A 311 -3.60 -24.62 20.03
C LEU A 311 -2.45 -25.24 20.85
N SER A 312 -2.74 -25.89 21.97
CA SER A 312 -1.71 -26.55 22.79
C SER A 312 -1.01 -27.70 22.05
N ALA A 313 -1.73 -28.49 21.26
CA ALA A 313 -1.13 -29.56 20.45
C ALA A 313 -0.18 -29.02 19.37
N LEU A 314 -0.55 -27.91 18.72
CA LEU A 314 0.29 -27.23 17.74
C LEU A 314 1.50 -26.56 18.40
N GLU A 315 1.34 -25.97 19.59
CA GLU A 315 2.45 -25.44 20.40
C GLU A 315 3.50 -26.51 20.68
N GLU A 316 3.08 -27.68 21.18
CA GLU A 316 4.01 -28.76 21.51
C GLU A 316 4.80 -29.23 20.27
N ASN A 317 4.13 -29.27 19.11
CA ASN A 317 4.77 -29.61 17.83
C ASN A 317 5.86 -28.60 17.46
N VAL A 318 5.56 -27.29 17.45
CA VAL A 318 6.55 -26.26 17.07
C VAL A 318 7.70 -26.18 18.08
N ARG A 319 7.41 -26.29 19.38
CA ARG A 319 8.44 -26.33 20.44
C ARG A 319 9.38 -27.50 20.25
N THR A 320 8.83 -28.69 20.03
CA THR A 320 9.63 -29.90 19.79
C THR A 320 10.57 -29.71 18.62
N LYS A 321 10.09 -29.18 17.48
CA LYS A 321 10.95 -28.94 16.30
C LYS A 321 12.06 -27.94 16.57
N LEU A 322 11.79 -26.84 17.28
CA LEU A 322 12.80 -25.84 17.61
C LEU A 322 13.85 -26.40 18.58
N ILE A 323 13.45 -27.22 19.56
CA ILE A 323 14.39 -27.91 20.45
C ILE A 323 15.31 -28.85 19.66
N HIS A 324 14.78 -29.59 18.67
CA HIS A 324 15.60 -30.43 17.78
C HIS A 324 16.56 -29.62 16.90
N GLN A 325 16.27 -28.34 16.64
CA GLN A 325 17.16 -27.42 15.93
C GLN A 325 18.22 -26.79 16.85
N GLY A 326 18.20 -27.11 18.16
CA GLY A 326 19.21 -26.70 19.13
C GLY A 326 18.82 -25.49 19.99
N PHE A 327 17.57 -25.03 19.94
CA PHE A 327 17.10 -23.95 20.82
C PHE A 327 16.74 -24.49 22.21
N SER A 328 17.17 -23.78 23.25
CA SER A 328 16.74 -24.07 24.61
C SER A 328 15.30 -23.56 24.86
N PRO A 329 14.55 -24.14 25.82
CA PRO A 329 13.18 -23.71 26.10
C PRO A 329 13.00 -22.22 26.40
N ASP A 330 13.99 -21.58 27.03
CA ASP A 330 14.00 -20.14 27.35
C ASP A 330 14.26 -19.26 26.11
N GLN A 331 14.82 -19.80 25.04
CA GLN A 331 14.98 -19.13 23.75
C GLN A 331 13.74 -19.25 22.85
N ILE A 332 12.74 -20.04 23.24
CA ILE A 332 11.56 -20.30 22.40
C ILE A 332 10.38 -19.45 22.87
N GLN A 333 9.95 -18.55 21.99
CA GLN A 333 8.70 -17.80 22.12
C GLN A 333 7.63 -18.42 21.24
N VAL A 334 6.36 -18.29 21.66
CA VAL A 334 5.22 -18.87 20.94
C VAL A 334 4.14 -17.82 20.80
N GLU A 335 3.58 -17.73 19.59
CA GLU A 335 2.48 -16.86 19.24
C GLU A 335 1.29 -17.69 18.74
N TYR A 336 0.09 -17.36 19.23
CA TYR A 336 -1.15 -18.05 18.88
C TYR A 336 -1.99 -17.19 17.95
N TYR A 337 -2.63 -17.84 16.98
CA TYR A 337 -3.47 -17.17 16.01
C TYR A 337 -4.76 -17.94 15.73
N LEU A 338 -5.85 -17.20 15.58
CA LEU A 338 -7.10 -17.70 15.01
C LEU A 338 -7.47 -16.89 13.78
N HIS A 339 -7.80 -17.56 12.67
CA HIS A 339 -8.28 -16.90 11.46
C HIS A 339 -9.78 -16.70 11.54
N LEU A 340 -10.22 -15.48 11.89
CA LEU A 340 -11.61 -15.18 12.19
C LEU A 340 -12.28 -14.42 11.05
N ARG A 341 -13.54 -14.76 10.77
CA ARG A 341 -14.38 -14.02 9.80
C ARG A 341 -15.85 -14.01 10.21
N TYR A 342 -16.61 -13.07 9.67
CA TYR A 342 -18.07 -13.15 9.73
C TYR A 342 -18.60 -14.24 8.78
N GLU A 343 -19.59 -15.00 9.23
CA GLU A 343 -20.33 -15.95 8.41
C GLU A 343 -20.87 -15.27 7.14
N GLY A 344 -20.58 -15.86 5.97
CA GLY A 344 -20.98 -15.35 4.66
C GLY A 344 -19.98 -14.40 3.99
N THR A 345 -18.96 -13.91 4.71
CA THR A 345 -17.87 -13.09 4.14
C THR A 345 -16.66 -13.95 3.78
N ASP A 346 -15.79 -13.50 2.86
CA ASP A 346 -14.46 -14.11 2.64
C ASP A 346 -13.32 -13.32 3.27
N CYS A 347 -13.65 -12.21 3.94
CA CYS A 347 -12.66 -11.46 4.67
C CYS A 347 -12.38 -12.10 6.03
N ALA A 348 -11.39 -12.98 6.04
CA ALA A 348 -10.85 -13.55 7.27
C ALA A 348 -9.61 -12.78 7.72
N LEU A 349 -9.60 -12.36 8.98
CA LEU A 349 -8.52 -11.63 9.62
C LEU A 349 -7.77 -12.56 10.57
N MET A 350 -6.45 -12.64 10.41
CA MET A 350 -5.60 -13.47 11.26
C MET A 350 -5.40 -12.75 12.60
N CYS A 351 -6.03 -13.23 13.67
CA CYS A 351 -6.13 -12.52 14.95
C CYS A 351 -5.20 -13.12 16.00
N VAL A 352 -4.50 -12.26 16.72
CA VAL A 352 -3.71 -12.62 17.93
C VAL A 352 -4.57 -12.37 19.17
N PRO A 353 -4.34 -13.09 20.29
CA PRO A 353 -5.09 -12.86 21.51
C PRO A 353 -4.67 -11.53 22.15
N LEU A 354 -5.63 -10.73 22.59
CA LEU A 354 -5.36 -9.60 23.49
C LEU A 354 -5.30 -10.09 24.94
N LEU A 355 -4.36 -9.53 25.70
CA LEU A 355 -4.32 -9.67 27.15
C LEU A 355 -5.46 -8.81 27.74
N SER A 356 -6.63 -9.42 27.98
CA SER A 356 -7.76 -8.70 28.59
C SER A 356 -7.63 -8.72 30.11
N GLU A 357 -7.59 -7.54 30.74
CA GLU A 357 -7.69 -7.40 32.20
C GLU A 357 -9.13 -7.54 32.72
N VAL A 358 -10.15 -7.52 31.83
CA VAL A 358 -11.53 -7.13 32.21
C VAL A 358 -12.60 -8.18 31.91
N LYS A 359 -12.33 -9.24 31.13
CA LYS A 359 -13.32 -10.28 30.84
C LYS A 359 -13.21 -11.48 31.79
N LYS A 360 -14.35 -12.08 32.15
CA LYS A 360 -14.37 -13.35 32.89
C LYS A 360 -13.73 -14.44 32.02
N LEU A 361 -12.86 -15.25 32.61
CA LEU A 361 -12.20 -16.38 31.94
C LEU A 361 -13.18 -17.36 31.27
N GLU A 362 -14.43 -17.43 31.74
CA GLU A 362 -15.49 -18.29 31.18
C GLU A 362 -16.04 -17.80 29.81
N ASP A 363 -15.69 -16.58 29.39
CA ASP A 363 -16.19 -15.95 28.17
C ASP A 363 -15.15 -15.91 27.04
N ILE A 364 -13.94 -16.44 27.25
CA ILE A 364 -12.84 -16.45 26.27
C ILE A 364 -12.05 -17.77 26.34
N PRO A 365 -11.32 -18.17 25.28
CA PRO A 365 -10.35 -19.26 25.33
C PRO A 365 -9.23 -19.01 26.35
N VAL A 366 -8.62 -20.08 26.86
CA VAL A 366 -7.47 -20.02 27.78
C VAL A 366 -6.28 -19.31 27.14
N HIS A 367 -6.09 -19.47 25.83
CA HIS A 367 -5.02 -18.80 25.08
C HIS A 367 -5.29 -17.30 24.83
N GLY A 368 -6.44 -16.76 25.24
CA GLY A 368 -6.73 -15.31 25.30
C GLY A 368 -7.87 -14.82 24.42
N ASP A 369 -8.07 -13.50 24.40
CA ASP A 369 -9.21 -12.85 23.75
C ASP A 369 -8.94 -12.50 22.27
N PHE A 370 -9.25 -13.45 21.39
CA PHE A 370 -9.15 -13.25 19.94
C PHE A 370 -10.29 -12.40 19.36
N LEU A 371 -11.46 -12.42 19.99
CA LEU A 371 -12.65 -11.71 19.49
C LEU A 371 -12.46 -10.19 19.54
N SER A 372 -11.90 -9.66 20.63
CA SER A 372 -11.64 -8.23 20.72
C SER A 372 -10.66 -7.75 19.65
N ASN A 373 -9.59 -8.50 19.37
CA ASN A 373 -8.67 -8.19 18.28
C ASN A 373 -9.38 -8.19 16.93
N PHE A 374 -10.23 -9.20 16.66
CA PHE A 374 -11.01 -9.27 15.43
C PHE A 374 -11.91 -8.04 15.25
N LEU A 375 -12.69 -7.69 16.27
CA LEU A 375 -13.63 -6.56 16.19
C LEU A 375 -12.92 -5.21 16.03
N GLU A 376 -11.81 -4.99 16.75
CA GLU A 376 -11.01 -3.77 16.63
C GLU A 376 -10.39 -3.63 15.24
N ARG A 377 -9.81 -4.72 14.72
CA ARG A 377 -9.22 -4.73 13.38
C ARG A 377 -10.27 -4.58 12.29
N TYR A 378 -11.38 -5.29 12.39
CA TYR A 378 -12.47 -5.19 11.41
C TYR A 378 -13.07 -3.78 11.39
N GLN A 379 -13.26 -3.16 12.55
CA GLN A 379 -13.71 -1.77 12.66
C GLN A 379 -12.69 -0.78 12.08
N THR A 380 -11.39 -1.00 12.32
CA THR A 380 -10.32 -0.14 11.79
C THR A 380 -10.22 -0.26 10.27
N GLU A 381 -10.23 -1.48 9.75
CA GLU A 381 -10.01 -1.76 8.33
C GLU A 381 -11.23 -1.44 7.46
N PHE A 382 -12.45 -1.66 7.97
CA PHE A 382 -13.69 -1.54 7.18
C PHE A 382 -14.67 -0.48 7.69
N GLY A 383 -14.43 0.12 8.87
CA GLY A 383 -15.26 1.20 9.41
C GLY A 383 -16.58 0.76 10.08
N PHE A 384 -16.88 -0.53 10.15
CA PHE A 384 -18.09 -1.06 10.80
C PHE A 384 -17.87 -2.46 11.38
N THR A 385 -18.84 -2.99 12.14
CA THR A 385 -18.89 -4.40 12.59
C THR A 385 -20.28 -4.99 12.35
N MET A 386 -20.40 -6.32 12.38
CA MET A 386 -21.67 -7.05 12.16
C MET A 386 -22.10 -7.81 13.43
N PRO A 387 -22.63 -7.13 14.47
CA PRO A 387 -22.84 -7.74 15.79
C PRO A 387 -23.82 -8.92 15.80
N SER A 388 -24.78 -8.96 14.88
CA SER A 388 -25.77 -10.04 14.77
C SER A 388 -25.30 -11.25 13.96
N ARG A 389 -24.08 -11.22 13.40
CA ARG A 389 -23.53 -12.30 12.58
C ARG A 389 -22.60 -13.18 13.39
N LYS A 390 -22.66 -14.49 13.13
CA LYS A 390 -21.74 -15.46 13.70
C LYS A 390 -20.33 -15.22 13.19
N ILE A 391 -19.35 -15.53 14.03
CA ILE A 391 -17.93 -15.49 13.68
C ILE A 391 -17.45 -16.93 13.54
N LEU A 392 -16.80 -17.23 12.43
CA LEU A 392 -16.26 -18.54 12.11
C LEU A 392 -14.74 -18.52 12.30
N VAL A 393 -14.21 -19.62 12.83
CA VAL A 393 -12.78 -19.91 12.88
C VAL A 393 -12.43 -20.75 11.66
N ASN A 394 -11.69 -20.18 10.72
CA ASN A 394 -11.26 -20.88 9.50
C ASN A 394 -9.99 -21.70 9.69
N ASP A 395 -9.10 -21.27 10.58
CA ASP A 395 -7.78 -21.85 10.77
C ASP A 395 -7.30 -21.59 12.20
N VAL A 396 -6.58 -22.56 12.76
CA VAL A 396 -5.89 -22.49 14.05
C VAL A 396 -4.40 -22.60 13.77
N ARG A 397 -3.62 -21.61 14.20
CA ARG A 397 -2.18 -21.53 13.92
C ARG A 397 -1.37 -21.20 15.16
N VAL A 398 -0.19 -21.82 15.22
CA VAL A 398 0.84 -21.50 16.20
C VAL A 398 2.17 -21.27 15.50
N ARG A 399 2.83 -20.17 15.86
CA ARG A 399 4.17 -19.79 15.39
C ARG A 399 5.14 -19.89 16.56
N GLY A 400 6.11 -20.80 16.46
CA GLY A 400 7.25 -20.89 17.36
C GLY A 400 8.43 -20.09 16.82
N ILE A 401 9.07 -19.30 17.68
CA ILE A 401 10.19 -18.42 17.36
C ILE A 401 11.38 -18.82 18.23
N GLY A 402 12.44 -19.34 17.61
CA GLY A 402 13.72 -19.62 18.25
C GLY A 402 14.63 -18.41 18.18
N LYS A 403 14.89 -17.78 19.33
CA LYS A 403 15.70 -16.56 19.41
C LYS A 403 17.18 -16.83 19.28
N SER A 404 17.80 -16.21 18.28
CA SER A 404 19.22 -16.39 17.96
C SER A 404 20.17 -15.61 18.89
N GLY A 405 19.66 -14.64 19.66
CA GLY A 405 20.40 -13.94 20.71
C GLY A 405 21.49 -12.99 20.21
N ILE A 406 21.23 -12.27 19.11
CA ILE A 406 22.20 -11.36 18.51
C ILE A 406 22.42 -10.15 19.43
N PRO A 407 23.69 -9.79 19.74
CA PRO A 407 23.99 -8.64 20.59
C PRO A 407 23.46 -7.33 20.01
N ASP A 408 23.07 -6.42 20.90
CA ASP A 408 22.74 -5.05 20.51
C ASP A 408 23.97 -4.33 19.94
N GLU A 409 23.72 -3.41 19.00
CA GLU A 409 24.77 -2.60 18.40
C GLU A 409 25.48 -1.69 19.41
N VAL A 410 26.76 -1.43 19.15
CA VAL A 410 27.57 -0.49 19.94
C VAL A 410 27.19 0.94 19.61
N GLU A 411 26.91 1.75 20.64
CA GLU A 411 26.64 3.18 20.47
C GLU A 411 27.91 3.96 20.13
N LEU A 412 27.79 4.90 19.19
CA LEU A 412 28.82 5.87 18.83
C LEU A 412 28.98 6.91 19.94
N SER A 413 30.23 7.28 20.20
CA SER A 413 30.54 8.41 21.07
C SER A 413 29.99 9.71 20.50
N ARG A 414 29.35 10.52 21.35
CA ARG A 414 28.90 11.86 20.98
C ARG A 414 30.08 12.76 20.64
N SER A 415 30.00 13.44 19.51
CA SER A 415 30.94 14.51 19.16
C SER A 415 30.33 15.88 19.49
N THR A 416 31.17 16.81 19.92
CA THR A 416 30.81 18.24 20.05
C THR A 416 31.28 19.09 18.88
N ASP A 417 32.13 18.53 18.02
CA ASP A 417 32.65 19.25 16.86
C ASP A 417 31.58 19.38 15.78
N PRO A 418 31.60 20.46 14.97
CA PRO A 418 30.67 20.61 13.86
C PRO A 418 30.96 19.56 12.76
N PRO A 419 29.93 19.10 12.03
CA PRO A 419 30.12 18.17 10.92
C PRO A 419 30.96 18.81 9.83
N LYS A 420 32.01 18.12 9.39
CA LYS A 420 32.92 18.60 8.35
C LYS A 420 32.36 18.27 6.96
N SER A 421 32.05 19.30 6.18
CA SER A 421 31.72 19.16 4.76
C SER A 421 32.99 19.05 3.92
N GLU A 422 32.99 18.20 2.89
CA GLU A 422 34.10 18.08 1.94
C GLU A 422 34.06 19.15 0.85
N ASN A 423 32.86 19.42 0.33
CA ASN A 423 32.65 20.34 -0.79
C ASN A 423 31.21 20.90 -0.78
N ALA A 424 30.92 21.82 -1.68
CA ALA A 424 29.59 22.32 -1.96
C ALA A 424 29.28 22.24 -3.47
N VAL A 425 28.09 21.75 -3.79
CA VAL A 425 27.63 21.52 -5.18
C VAL A 425 26.32 22.27 -5.44
N LYS A 426 26.01 22.52 -6.71
CA LYS A 426 24.70 23.06 -7.11
C LYS A 426 23.72 21.91 -7.37
N ILE A 427 22.55 21.97 -6.75
CA ILE A 427 21.46 21.01 -6.92
C ILE A 427 20.21 21.79 -7.31
N TYR A 428 19.44 21.26 -8.24
CA TYR A 428 18.15 21.82 -8.62
C TYR A 428 17.02 21.21 -7.78
N PHE A 429 16.22 22.07 -7.16
CA PHE A 429 14.98 21.75 -6.47
C PHE A 429 13.83 22.52 -7.12
N GLU A 430 12.61 22.33 -6.61
CA GLU A 430 11.50 23.22 -6.93
C GLU A 430 11.87 24.66 -6.57
N GLY A 431 11.67 25.60 -7.51
CA GLY A 431 12.08 26.99 -7.35
C GLY A 431 13.52 27.30 -7.76
N GLY A 432 14.31 26.30 -8.21
CA GLY A 432 15.58 26.51 -8.89
C GLY A 432 16.80 25.90 -8.20
N TYR A 433 17.97 26.47 -8.50
CA TYR A 433 19.26 25.99 -8.02
C TYR A 433 19.57 26.45 -6.59
N HIS A 434 19.97 25.50 -5.74
CA HIS A 434 20.50 25.74 -4.41
C HIS A 434 21.93 25.18 -4.27
N THR A 435 22.70 25.76 -3.35
CA THR A 435 24.00 25.21 -2.96
C THR A 435 23.81 24.20 -1.83
N ALA A 436 24.31 22.98 -2.02
CA ALA A 436 24.24 21.90 -1.05
C ALA A 436 25.63 21.46 -0.60
N ASN A 437 25.82 21.32 0.70
CA ASN A 437 27.06 20.78 1.26
C ASN A 437 27.10 19.25 1.10
N VAL A 438 28.28 18.72 0.82
CA VAL A 438 28.54 17.29 0.69
C VAL A 438 29.28 16.78 1.93
N TYR A 439 28.74 15.73 2.54
CA TYR A 439 29.30 15.07 3.72
C TYR A 439 29.56 13.60 3.42
N GLN A 440 30.61 13.04 4.01
CA GLN A 440 30.86 11.61 4.01
C GLN A 440 30.28 10.96 5.24
N MET A 441 29.52 9.87 5.09
CA MET A 441 28.87 9.19 6.20
C MET A 441 29.86 8.75 7.29
N HIS A 442 31.02 8.21 6.89
CA HIS A 442 32.07 7.76 7.81
C HIS A 442 32.77 8.89 8.60
N ALA A 443 32.61 10.15 8.19
CA ALA A 443 33.15 11.32 8.88
C ALA A 443 32.14 11.97 9.84
N LEU A 444 30.92 11.44 9.92
CA LEU A 444 29.88 11.94 10.80
C LEU A 444 29.87 11.16 12.13
N SER A 445 29.40 11.81 13.20
CA SER A 445 29.39 11.24 14.55
C SER A 445 28.06 11.56 15.23
N HIS A 446 27.74 10.79 16.27
CA HIS A 446 26.50 10.97 17.03
C HIS A 446 26.34 12.43 17.49
N GLY A 447 25.17 13.00 17.20
CA GLY A 447 24.79 14.37 17.57
C GLY A 447 25.08 15.42 16.49
N HIS A 448 25.79 15.07 15.40
CA HIS A 448 25.94 15.99 14.27
C HIS A 448 24.58 16.35 13.66
N VAL A 449 24.40 17.63 13.36
CA VAL A 449 23.19 18.19 12.75
C VAL A 449 23.52 18.72 11.37
N ILE A 450 22.81 18.21 10.35
CA ILE A 450 22.98 18.55 8.94
C ILE A 450 21.72 19.26 8.46
N LYS A 451 21.83 20.55 8.16
CA LYS A 451 20.73 21.34 7.60
C LYS A 451 20.67 21.16 6.09
N GLY A 452 19.48 20.91 5.55
CA GLY A 452 19.26 20.86 4.12
C GLY A 452 19.31 22.25 3.45
N PRO A 453 19.63 22.33 2.15
CA PRO A 453 19.94 21.21 1.27
C PRO A 453 21.36 20.65 1.50
N ALA A 454 21.49 19.33 1.57
CA ALA A 454 22.78 18.64 1.75
C ALA A 454 22.75 17.23 1.12
N ILE A 455 23.92 16.74 0.70
CA ILE A 455 24.12 15.36 0.29
C ILE A 455 25.01 14.66 1.32
N ILE A 456 24.58 13.49 1.76
CA ILE A 456 25.39 12.58 2.55
C ILE A 456 25.74 11.39 1.65
N ILE A 457 27.03 11.20 1.41
CA ILE A 457 27.58 10.12 0.60
C ILE A 457 27.95 8.96 1.51
N ASP A 458 27.37 7.80 1.21
CA ASP A 458 27.79 6.51 1.74
C ASP A 458 28.35 5.65 0.60
N ASN A 459 29.12 4.62 0.94
CA ASN A 459 29.72 3.71 -0.06
C ASN A 459 28.66 2.96 -0.88
N LEU A 460 27.43 2.82 -0.35
CA LEU A 460 26.37 2.03 -0.96
C LEU A 460 25.12 2.85 -1.31
N SER A 461 25.07 4.14 -0.94
CA SER A 461 23.89 4.97 -1.18
C SER A 461 24.21 6.47 -1.18
N THR A 462 23.35 7.23 -1.86
CA THR A 462 23.35 8.70 -1.80
C THR A 462 22.11 9.17 -1.06
N ILE A 463 22.29 9.98 -0.02
CA ILE A 463 21.20 10.42 0.85
C ILE A 463 21.03 11.93 0.69
N LEU A 464 19.83 12.37 0.33
CA LEU A 464 19.51 13.78 0.08
C LEU A 464 18.70 14.33 1.26
N ILE A 465 19.29 15.31 1.96
CA ILE A 465 18.56 16.14 2.92
C ILE A 465 18.04 17.35 2.14
N GLU A 466 16.75 17.35 1.82
CA GLU A 466 16.12 18.41 1.03
C GLU A 466 16.03 19.76 1.78
N PRO A 467 15.78 20.88 1.08
CA PRO A 467 15.49 22.17 1.72
C PRO A 467 14.42 22.04 2.80
N ASN A 468 14.58 22.81 3.88
CA ASN A 468 13.74 22.79 5.08
C ASN A 468 13.73 21.46 5.86
N CYS A 469 14.51 20.45 5.47
CA CYS A 469 14.74 19.26 6.27
C CYS A 469 16.00 19.40 7.13
N THR A 470 16.06 18.66 8.24
CA THR A 470 17.25 18.59 9.10
C THR A 470 17.57 17.15 9.43
N GLY A 471 18.75 16.68 9.06
CA GLY A 471 19.29 15.38 9.43
C GLY A 471 20.07 15.43 10.75
N VAL A 472 19.92 14.42 11.59
CA VAL A 472 20.68 14.24 12.84
C VAL A 472 21.20 12.81 12.91
N ILE A 473 22.49 12.66 13.24
CA ILE A 473 23.10 11.34 13.46
C ILE A 473 22.73 10.80 14.84
N THR A 474 22.09 9.64 14.90
CA THR A 474 21.63 8.98 16.13
C THR A 474 22.79 8.35 16.90
N SER A 475 22.55 7.83 18.11
CA SER A 475 23.61 7.16 18.88
C SER A 475 24.09 5.87 18.19
N ARG A 476 23.25 5.24 17.35
CA ARG A 476 23.61 4.04 16.58
C ARG A 476 24.30 4.33 15.25
N GLY A 477 24.39 5.61 14.87
CA GLY A 477 24.98 6.04 13.59
C GLY A 477 23.99 6.12 12.45
N ASP A 478 22.70 5.96 12.71
CA ASP A 478 21.65 6.17 11.71
C ASP A 478 21.39 7.66 11.49
N ILE A 479 20.63 7.98 10.46
CA ILE A 479 20.23 9.35 10.15
C ILE A 479 18.74 9.50 10.43
N ARG A 480 18.41 10.35 11.41
CA ARG A 480 17.04 10.83 11.63
C ARG A 480 16.84 12.15 10.92
N ILE A 481 15.99 12.17 9.90
CA ILE A 481 15.65 13.37 9.14
C ILE A 481 14.30 13.88 9.61
N THR A 482 14.28 15.09 10.15
CA THR A 482 13.04 15.82 10.43
C THR A 482 12.61 16.55 9.17
N ILE A 483 11.37 16.28 8.73
CA ILE A 483 10.78 16.92 7.56
C ILE A 483 10.14 18.24 8.00
N GLY A 484 10.69 19.35 7.52
CA GLY A 484 10.07 20.67 7.76
C GLY A 484 8.86 20.91 6.87
N GLU A 485 8.08 21.91 7.23
CA GLU A 485 7.01 22.45 6.38
C GLU A 485 7.66 23.04 5.12
N GLY A 486 7.63 22.28 4.02
CA GLY A 486 8.05 22.77 2.71
C GLY A 486 7.18 23.93 2.25
N LEU A 487 7.60 24.60 1.17
CA LEU A 487 6.69 25.50 0.45
C LEU A 487 5.50 24.66 -0.02
N ARG A 488 4.28 25.06 0.37
CA ARG A 488 3.07 24.53 -0.24
C ARG A 488 2.90 25.28 -1.56
N ASP A 489 3.09 24.59 -2.68
CA ASP A 489 2.74 25.16 -3.97
C ASP A 489 1.25 25.48 -3.99
N ASN A 490 0.92 26.69 -4.45
CA ASN A 490 -0.46 27.06 -4.73
C ASN A 490 -0.89 26.29 -5.98
N VAL A 491 -1.61 25.19 -5.78
CA VAL A 491 -2.27 24.48 -6.88
C VAL A 491 -3.33 25.41 -7.48
N THR A 492 -3.14 25.78 -8.74
CA THR A 492 -4.10 26.58 -9.51
C THR A 492 -4.98 25.67 -10.38
N THR A 493 -5.99 26.26 -11.03
CA THR A 493 -6.82 25.57 -12.03
C THR A 493 -6.20 25.61 -13.43
N GLU A 494 -4.99 26.16 -13.58
CA GLU A 494 -4.27 26.16 -14.85
C GLU A 494 -3.79 24.75 -15.18
N LEU A 495 -3.86 24.39 -16.47
CA LEU A 495 -3.50 23.05 -16.92
C LEU A 495 -1.98 22.88 -16.91
N ASP A 496 -1.47 22.27 -15.85
CA ASP A 496 -0.08 21.85 -15.74
C ASP A 496 0.04 20.33 -15.96
N ALA A 497 0.91 19.90 -16.88
CA ALA A 497 1.05 18.51 -17.28
C ALA A 497 1.59 17.60 -16.14
N ILE A 498 2.42 18.15 -15.25
CA ILE A 498 2.97 17.40 -14.11
C ILE A 498 1.87 17.21 -13.06
N HIS A 499 1.15 18.28 -12.70
CA HIS A 499 0.00 18.22 -11.78
C HIS A 499 -1.10 17.31 -12.32
N LEU A 500 -1.40 17.35 -13.62
CA LEU A 500 -2.36 16.43 -14.24
C LEU A 500 -1.95 14.97 -14.02
N SER A 501 -0.67 14.66 -14.19
CA SER A 501 -0.12 13.31 -13.98
C SER A 501 -0.24 12.89 -12.50
N ILE A 502 0.10 13.78 -11.57
CA ILE A 502 -0.02 13.55 -10.11
C ILE A 502 -1.47 13.31 -9.71
N PHE A 503 -2.40 14.18 -10.13
CA PHE A 503 -3.81 14.07 -9.78
C PHE A 503 -4.48 12.85 -10.38
N SER A 504 -4.10 12.47 -11.61
CA SER A 504 -4.55 11.21 -12.23
C SER A 504 -4.20 10.01 -11.35
N HIS A 505 -2.96 9.91 -10.87
CA HIS A 505 -2.55 8.85 -9.95
C HIS A 505 -3.29 8.87 -8.62
N ARG A 506 -3.51 10.05 -8.03
CA ARG A 506 -4.22 10.19 -6.74
C ARG A 506 -5.68 9.80 -6.84
N PHE A 507 -6.42 10.34 -7.80
CA PHE A 507 -7.85 10.07 -7.94
C PHE A 507 -8.11 8.63 -8.40
N MET A 508 -7.25 8.05 -9.24
CA MET A 508 -7.32 6.63 -9.59
C MET A 508 -7.14 5.73 -8.36
N SER A 509 -6.16 6.05 -7.51
CA SER A 509 -5.90 5.30 -6.28
C SER A 509 -7.12 5.26 -5.35
N ILE A 510 -7.89 6.35 -5.25
CA ILE A 510 -9.11 6.39 -4.45
C ILE A 510 -10.13 5.38 -5.01
N ALA A 511 -10.43 5.45 -6.31
CA ALA A 511 -11.42 4.57 -6.93
C ALA A 511 -11.03 3.07 -6.86
N GLU A 512 -9.73 2.75 -6.99
CA GLU A 512 -9.21 1.40 -6.81
C GLU A 512 -9.37 0.90 -5.36
N GLN A 513 -9.10 1.77 -4.37
CA GLN A 513 -9.26 1.44 -2.96
C GLN A 513 -10.73 1.16 -2.61
N MET A 514 -11.64 2.03 -3.06
CA MET A 514 -13.08 1.82 -2.92
C MET A 514 -13.48 0.43 -3.46
N GLY A 515 -12.99 0.08 -4.66
CA GLY A 515 -13.29 -1.21 -5.28
C GLY A 515 -12.78 -2.41 -4.48
N ARG A 516 -11.57 -2.34 -3.93
CA ARG A 516 -11.02 -3.41 -3.08
C ARG A 516 -11.80 -3.57 -1.78
N VAL A 517 -12.19 -2.47 -1.14
CA VAL A 517 -13.02 -2.50 0.08
C VAL A 517 -14.36 -3.15 -0.23
N LEU A 518 -15.01 -2.72 -1.32
CA LEU A 518 -16.29 -3.26 -1.76
C LEU A 518 -16.20 -4.78 -2.02
N GLN A 519 -15.21 -5.23 -2.79
CA GLN A 519 -15.00 -6.64 -3.08
C GLN A 519 -14.81 -7.47 -1.80
N ARG A 520 -14.01 -7.00 -0.84
CA ARG A 520 -13.67 -7.75 0.38
C ARG A 520 -14.81 -7.81 1.41
N THR A 521 -15.67 -6.80 1.44
CA THR A 521 -16.74 -6.69 2.44
C THR A 521 -18.11 -7.15 1.92
N SER A 522 -18.26 -7.28 0.60
CA SER A 522 -19.50 -7.80 -0.01
C SER A 522 -19.64 -9.30 0.19
N ILE A 523 -20.88 -9.77 0.20
CA ILE A 523 -21.19 -11.19 0.36
C ILE A 523 -21.85 -11.81 -0.86
N SER A 524 -22.48 -11.02 -1.73
CA SER A 524 -23.02 -11.57 -2.97
C SER A 524 -21.91 -12.01 -3.94
N THR A 525 -22.14 -13.15 -4.58
CA THR A 525 -21.24 -13.68 -5.60
C THR A 525 -21.03 -12.72 -6.77
N ASN A 526 -22.01 -11.87 -7.06
CA ASN A 526 -21.94 -10.92 -8.17
C ASN A 526 -20.89 -9.83 -7.91
N ILE A 527 -20.94 -9.18 -6.75
CA ILE A 527 -19.97 -8.13 -6.42
C ILE A 527 -18.61 -8.76 -6.09
N LYS A 528 -18.61 -9.81 -5.28
CA LYS A 528 -17.40 -10.40 -4.71
C LYS A 528 -16.56 -11.22 -5.69
N GLU A 529 -17.20 -12.12 -6.44
CA GLU A 529 -16.51 -13.10 -7.31
C GLU A 529 -16.53 -12.68 -8.77
N ARG A 530 -17.69 -12.21 -9.26
CA ARG A 530 -17.84 -11.77 -10.66
C ARG A 530 -17.32 -10.36 -10.91
N LEU A 531 -17.01 -9.62 -9.83
CA LEU A 531 -16.57 -8.23 -9.87
C LEU A 531 -17.55 -7.33 -10.62
N ASP A 532 -18.84 -7.61 -10.44
CA ASP A 532 -19.94 -6.89 -11.09
C ASP A 532 -20.29 -5.61 -10.30
N PHE A 533 -19.32 -4.71 -10.26
CA PHE A 533 -19.43 -3.42 -9.61
C PHE A 533 -18.49 -2.39 -10.25
N SER A 534 -18.75 -1.11 -10.03
CA SER A 534 -17.85 -0.01 -10.41
C SER A 534 -17.78 1.05 -9.31
N CYS A 535 -16.58 1.56 -9.03
CA CYS A 535 -16.33 2.67 -8.13
C CYS A 535 -15.69 3.85 -8.87
N ALA A 536 -16.10 5.07 -8.53
CA ALA A 536 -15.68 6.29 -9.21
C ALA A 536 -15.73 7.53 -8.32
N VAL A 537 -14.91 8.52 -8.67
CA VAL A 537 -14.85 9.87 -8.10
C VAL A 537 -15.42 10.87 -9.11
N PHE A 538 -16.25 11.79 -8.63
CA PHE A 538 -16.96 12.79 -9.43
C PHE A 538 -16.69 14.19 -8.91
N GLY A 539 -16.53 15.15 -9.81
CA GLY A 539 -16.25 16.54 -9.48
C GLY A 539 -17.41 17.27 -8.79
N PRO A 540 -17.23 18.55 -8.45
CA PRO A 540 -18.27 19.38 -7.83
C PRO A 540 -19.52 19.56 -8.72
N ASP A 541 -19.40 19.36 -10.02
CA ASP A 541 -20.45 19.39 -11.03
C ASP A 541 -21.06 18.00 -11.33
N GLY A 542 -20.59 16.97 -10.63
CA GLY A 542 -20.98 15.58 -10.83
C GLY A 542 -20.33 14.91 -12.04
N GLY A 543 -19.40 15.58 -12.74
CA GLY A 543 -18.66 15.00 -13.87
C GLY A 543 -17.68 13.92 -13.40
N LEU A 544 -17.52 12.85 -14.19
CA LEU A 544 -16.60 11.75 -13.87
C LEU A 544 -15.13 12.25 -13.90
N VAL A 545 -14.41 12.09 -12.79
CA VAL A 545 -12.99 12.49 -12.65
C VAL A 545 -12.06 11.29 -12.75
N SER A 546 -12.38 10.21 -12.03
CA SER A 546 -11.62 8.97 -12.08
C SER A 546 -12.53 7.77 -11.80
N ASN A 547 -12.10 6.61 -12.27
CA ASN A 547 -12.75 5.34 -12.00
C ASN A 547 -11.72 4.22 -11.99
N ALA A 548 -11.95 3.20 -11.18
CA ALA A 548 -11.19 1.96 -11.28
C ALA A 548 -11.59 1.19 -12.56
N PRO A 549 -10.72 0.30 -13.08
CA PRO A 549 -10.91 -0.42 -14.34
C PRO A 549 -11.97 -1.52 -14.20
N HIS A 550 -13.23 -1.09 -14.07
CA HIS A 550 -14.40 -1.92 -13.86
C HIS A 550 -15.28 -1.93 -15.12
N ILE A 551 -16.55 -2.27 -14.97
CA ILE A 551 -17.51 -2.47 -16.06
C ILE A 551 -17.82 -1.15 -16.79
N PRO A 552 -17.53 -1.02 -18.11
CA PRO A 552 -17.72 0.24 -18.85
C PRO A 552 -19.16 0.78 -18.88
N VAL A 553 -20.17 -0.11 -18.90
CA VAL A 553 -21.59 0.32 -18.93
C VAL A 553 -21.99 1.07 -17.66
N HIS A 554 -21.39 0.76 -16.50
CA HIS A 554 -21.64 1.49 -15.26
C HIS A 554 -21.13 2.93 -15.37
N LEU A 555 -19.93 3.11 -15.93
CA LEU A 555 -19.21 4.39 -15.90
C LEU A 555 -19.95 5.50 -16.67
N GLY A 556 -20.48 5.17 -17.85
CA GLY A 556 -21.25 6.12 -18.65
C GLY A 556 -22.54 6.59 -17.96
N ALA A 557 -23.16 5.73 -17.15
CA ALA A 557 -24.45 6.00 -16.52
C ALA A 557 -24.33 6.62 -15.11
N MET A 558 -23.25 6.31 -14.36
CA MET A 558 -23.07 6.82 -12.99
C MET A 558 -22.93 8.35 -12.93
N GLN A 559 -22.29 8.98 -13.94
CA GLN A 559 -22.21 10.44 -14.03
C GLN A 559 -23.61 11.08 -14.04
N GLU A 560 -24.50 10.57 -14.91
CA GLU A 560 -25.89 11.04 -14.99
C GLU A 560 -26.64 10.79 -13.68
N THR A 561 -26.39 9.66 -13.00
CA THR A 561 -26.98 9.40 -11.68
C THR A 561 -26.57 10.46 -10.66
N VAL A 562 -25.27 10.76 -10.54
CA VAL A 562 -24.78 11.77 -9.59
C VAL A 562 -25.37 13.14 -9.90
N GLN A 563 -25.33 13.56 -11.16
CA GLN A 563 -25.91 14.83 -11.60
C GLN A 563 -27.43 14.90 -11.39
N TYR A 564 -28.14 13.79 -11.55
CA TYR A 564 -29.57 13.71 -11.23
C TYR A 564 -29.80 13.96 -9.74
N GLN A 565 -29.03 13.32 -8.85
CA GLN A 565 -29.19 13.54 -7.41
C GLN A 565 -28.87 14.99 -7.03
N MET A 566 -27.84 15.60 -7.62
CA MET A 566 -27.55 17.02 -7.42
C MET A 566 -28.74 17.92 -7.77
N LYS A 567 -29.45 17.63 -8.87
CA LYS A 567 -30.68 18.36 -9.25
C LYS A 567 -31.82 18.04 -8.28
N ALA A 568 -32.04 16.77 -7.94
CA ALA A 568 -33.14 16.33 -7.07
C ALA A 568 -33.04 16.93 -5.66
N PHE A 569 -31.83 17.07 -5.12
CA PHE A 569 -31.56 17.67 -3.82
C PHE A 569 -31.33 19.19 -3.89
N ASN A 570 -31.50 19.82 -5.06
CA ASN A 570 -31.22 21.25 -5.30
C ASN A 570 -29.81 21.69 -4.83
N GLY A 571 -28.83 20.80 -4.96
CA GLY A 571 -27.47 20.99 -4.48
C GLY A 571 -27.31 21.07 -2.95
N ARG A 572 -28.37 20.78 -2.18
CA ARG A 572 -28.36 20.79 -0.71
C ARG A 572 -28.18 19.37 -0.19
N PHE A 573 -26.99 19.09 0.33
CA PHE A 573 -26.63 17.82 0.93
C PHE A 573 -26.28 18.01 2.40
N THR A 574 -26.55 17.02 3.24
CA THR A 574 -26.11 17.03 4.64
C THR A 574 -24.88 16.15 4.80
N ARG A 575 -23.95 16.56 5.67
CA ARG A 575 -22.82 15.71 6.08
C ARG A 575 -23.34 14.40 6.66
N GLY A 576 -22.74 13.29 6.22
CA GLY A 576 -23.13 11.94 6.62
C GLY A 576 -24.38 11.40 5.93
N ASP A 577 -24.95 12.12 4.94
CA ASP A 577 -25.98 11.53 4.07
C ASP A 577 -25.34 10.60 3.04
N VAL A 578 -26.03 9.50 2.72
CA VAL A 578 -25.69 8.60 1.60
C VAL A 578 -26.96 8.30 0.83
N ILE A 579 -26.88 8.37 -0.50
CA ILE A 579 -28.03 8.29 -1.40
C ILE A 579 -27.96 6.98 -2.20
N LEU A 580 -29.10 6.29 -2.29
CA LEU A 580 -29.29 5.09 -3.10
C LEU A 580 -30.18 5.40 -4.32
N ALA A 581 -29.74 4.97 -5.50
CA ALA A 581 -30.50 5.08 -6.74
C ALA A 581 -30.24 3.93 -7.72
N ASN A 582 -31.29 3.47 -8.40
CA ASN A 582 -31.25 2.52 -9.52
C ASN A 582 -32.32 2.80 -10.57
N HIS A 583 -33.17 3.81 -10.36
CA HIS A 583 -34.29 4.09 -11.24
C HIS A 583 -33.78 4.59 -12.62
N PRO A 584 -34.33 4.12 -13.76
CA PRO A 584 -33.85 4.51 -15.09
C PRO A 584 -33.85 6.03 -15.34
N SER A 585 -34.90 6.74 -14.89
CA SER A 585 -34.95 8.21 -14.98
C SER A 585 -33.95 8.96 -14.08
N ALA A 586 -33.22 8.24 -13.22
CA ALA A 586 -32.16 8.76 -12.36
C ALA A 586 -30.79 8.13 -12.72
N GLY A 587 -30.59 7.72 -13.97
CA GLY A 587 -29.32 7.16 -14.48
C GLY A 587 -29.07 5.69 -14.13
N GLY A 588 -30.10 4.95 -13.71
CA GLY A 588 -30.02 3.49 -13.58
C GLY A 588 -29.91 2.80 -14.94
N SER A 589 -28.97 1.87 -15.07
CA SER A 589 -28.76 1.03 -16.27
C SER A 589 -29.76 -0.12 -16.35
N HIS A 590 -29.95 -0.79 -15.22
CA HIS A 590 -30.98 -1.79 -14.99
C HIS A 590 -31.27 -1.84 -13.47
N LEU A 591 -32.36 -2.47 -13.02
CA LEU A 591 -32.77 -2.34 -11.61
C LEU A 591 -31.83 -2.99 -10.58
N PRO A 592 -31.33 -4.24 -10.75
CA PRO A 592 -30.34 -4.79 -9.81
C PRO A 592 -29.02 -4.02 -9.65
N ASP A 593 -28.70 -3.05 -10.53
CA ASP A 593 -27.56 -2.13 -10.36
C ASP A 593 -27.88 -1.01 -9.36
N LEU A 594 -27.56 -1.23 -8.09
CA LEU A 594 -27.76 -0.24 -7.04
C LEU A 594 -26.57 0.71 -6.96
N THR A 595 -26.81 2.01 -7.19
CA THR A 595 -25.78 3.06 -7.07
C THR A 595 -25.89 3.74 -5.72
N VAL A 596 -24.82 3.65 -4.93
CA VAL A 596 -24.67 4.29 -3.62
C VAL A 596 -23.71 5.48 -3.77
N ILE A 597 -24.19 6.67 -3.42
CA ILE A 597 -23.53 7.96 -3.68
C ILE A 597 -23.31 8.67 -2.36
N THR A 598 -22.06 9.07 -2.11
CA THR A 598 -21.66 9.79 -0.90
C THR A 598 -21.14 11.19 -1.27
N PRO A 599 -21.83 12.27 -0.86
CA PRO A 599 -21.29 13.62 -0.93
C PRO A 599 -20.12 13.80 0.04
N VAL A 600 -18.97 14.27 -0.45
CA VAL A 600 -17.78 14.50 0.36
C VAL A 600 -17.62 15.98 0.68
N PHE A 601 -17.41 16.29 1.95
CA PHE A 601 -17.25 17.66 2.44
C PHE A 601 -15.84 17.86 2.99
N HIS A 602 -15.32 19.10 2.90
CA HIS A 602 -14.00 19.44 3.44
C HIS A 602 -14.09 20.66 4.38
N GLY A 603 -13.39 20.59 5.52
CA GLY A 603 -13.42 21.63 6.57
C GLY A 603 -14.84 21.98 6.99
N GLU A 604 -15.16 23.27 7.05
CA GLU A 604 -16.47 23.84 7.40
C GLU A 604 -17.35 24.14 6.16
N MET A 605 -16.98 23.69 4.95
CA MET A 605 -17.76 24.01 3.76
C MET A 605 -19.18 23.41 3.81
N GLU A 606 -20.18 24.24 3.48
CA GLU A 606 -21.59 23.83 3.50
C GLU A 606 -22.00 22.99 2.28
N LYS A 607 -21.23 23.05 1.20
CA LYS A 607 -21.46 22.28 -0.02
C LYS A 607 -20.44 21.15 -0.15
N PRO A 608 -20.83 20.00 -0.75
CA PRO A 608 -19.87 18.96 -1.11
C PRO A 608 -18.81 19.53 -2.05
N VAL A 609 -17.55 19.12 -1.84
CA VAL A 609 -16.43 19.46 -2.73
C VAL A 609 -16.34 18.50 -3.92
N PHE A 610 -16.76 17.26 -3.72
CA PHE A 610 -16.81 16.22 -4.75
C PHE A 610 -17.77 15.12 -4.28
N PHE A 611 -18.03 14.14 -5.14
CA PHE A 611 -18.83 12.98 -4.81
C PHE A 611 -18.05 11.71 -5.10
N VAL A 612 -18.31 10.67 -4.33
CA VAL A 612 -17.88 9.30 -4.65
C VAL A 612 -19.11 8.44 -4.83
N ALA A 613 -19.03 7.46 -5.73
CA ALA A 613 -20.11 6.50 -5.87
C ALA A 613 -19.60 5.11 -6.21
N SER A 614 -20.34 4.12 -5.73
CA SER A 614 -20.18 2.71 -6.06
C SER A 614 -21.49 2.19 -6.63
N ARG A 615 -21.45 1.50 -7.76
CA ARG A 615 -22.57 0.74 -8.33
C ARG A 615 -22.27 -0.73 -8.20
N GLY A 616 -23.16 -1.51 -7.60
CA GLY A 616 -23.00 -2.94 -7.38
C GLY A 616 -24.22 -3.70 -7.90
N HIS A 617 -23.97 -4.84 -8.53
CA HIS A 617 -25.01 -5.67 -9.11
C HIS A 617 -25.56 -6.68 -8.10
N HIS A 618 -26.78 -6.47 -7.63
CA HIS A 618 -27.41 -7.38 -6.67
C HIS A 618 -28.11 -8.54 -7.35
N ALA A 619 -27.90 -9.76 -6.85
CA ALA A 619 -28.44 -10.98 -7.46
C ALA A 619 -29.98 -11.06 -7.46
N ASP A 620 -30.65 -10.42 -6.52
CA ASP A 620 -32.11 -10.32 -6.47
C ASP A 620 -32.50 -9.06 -5.70
N ILE A 621 -33.49 -8.33 -6.21
CA ILE A 621 -34.12 -7.19 -5.52
C ILE A 621 -35.65 -7.28 -5.59
N GLY A 622 -36.19 -8.49 -5.72
CA GLY A 622 -37.62 -8.78 -5.86
C GLY A 622 -38.11 -8.78 -7.31
N GLY A 623 -39.42 -8.76 -7.50
CA GLY A 623 -40.09 -8.84 -8.80
C GLY A 623 -40.69 -10.21 -9.10
N ILE A 624 -41.09 -10.45 -10.36
CA ILE A 624 -41.75 -11.68 -10.80
C ILE A 624 -40.80 -12.87 -10.69
N THR A 625 -39.63 -12.77 -11.31
CA THR A 625 -38.63 -13.84 -11.36
C THR A 625 -37.42 -13.51 -10.49
N PRO A 626 -36.77 -14.51 -9.88
CA PRO A 626 -35.44 -14.32 -9.30
C PRO A 626 -34.47 -13.73 -10.33
N GLY A 627 -33.49 -12.94 -9.87
CA GLY A 627 -32.54 -12.27 -10.77
C GLY A 627 -33.00 -10.91 -11.29
N SER A 628 -34.26 -10.53 -11.07
CA SER A 628 -34.80 -9.22 -11.45
C SER A 628 -34.65 -8.87 -12.95
N MET A 629 -34.67 -9.89 -13.82
CA MET A 629 -34.66 -9.78 -15.29
C MET A 629 -35.80 -10.58 -15.96
N PRO A 630 -37.08 -10.35 -15.61
CA PRO A 630 -38.21 -11.04 -16.23
C PRO A 630 -38.37 -10.63 -17.71
N PRO A 631 -38.44 -11.56 -18.67
CA PRO A 631 -38.60 -11.23 -20.10
C PRO A 631 -39.99 -10.70 -20.48
N HIS A 632 -40.93 -10.70 -19.54
CA HIS A 632 -42.33 -10.34 -19.75
C HIS A 632 -42.79 -9.21 -18.81
N SER A 633 -41.88 -8.45 -18.22
CA SER A 633 -42.25 -7.26 -17.45
C SER A 633 -42.95 -6.23 -18.35
N THR A 634 -44.02 -5.66 -17.83
CA THR A 634 -44.74 -4.51 -18.40
C THR A 634 -44.62 -3.27 -17.51
N THR A 635 -44.08 -3.42 -16.29
CA THR A 635 -43.84 -2.33 -15.33
C THR A 635 -42.55 -2.57 -14.53
N LEU A 636 -41.90 -1.50 -14.05
CA LEU A 636 -40.67 -1.62 -13.25
C LEU A 636 -40.85 -2.42 -11.95
N MET A 637 -42.03 -2.35 -11.33
CA MET A 637 -42.33 -3.09 -10.10
C MET A 637 -42.29 -4.62 -10.29
N GLN A 638 -42.46 -5.08 -11.53
CA GLN A 638 -42.34 -6.49 -11.88
C GLN A 638 -40.89 -6.94 -12.03
N GLU A 639 -39.97 -6.00 -12.26
CA GLU A 639 -38.54 -6.26 -12.36
C GLU A 639 -37.87 -6.24 -10.99
N GLY A 640 -38.27 -5.34 -10.08
CA GLY A 640 -37.72 -5.30 -8.72
C GLY A 640 -37.96 -3.99 -7.98
N ALA A 641 -37.27 -3.84 -6.85
CA ALA A 641 -37.31 -2.62 -6.04
C ALA A 641 -36.71 -1.43 -6.81
N THR A 642 -37.35 -0.26 -6.69
CA THR A 642 -36.92 0.96 -7.39
C THR A 642 -36.62 2.10 -6.43
N PHE A 643 -35.49 2.76 -6.64
CA PHE A 643 -34.95 3.84 -5.83
C PHE A 643 -34.59 5.00 -6.77
N LYS A 644 -35.33 6.10 -6.64
CA LYS A 644 -35.10 7.30 -7.46
C LYS A 644 -34.10 8.26 -6.81
N SER A 645 -34.36 8.58 -5.54
CA SER A 645 -33.54 9.43 -4.67
C SER A 645 -33.80 9.01 -3.22
N PHE A 646 -33.22 7.88 -2.81
CA PHE A 646 -33.46 7.32 -1.48
C PHE A 646 -32.34 7.69 -0.52
N LEU A 647 -32.65 8.34 0.59
CA LEU A 647 -31.68 8.55 1.67
C LEU A 647 -31.46 7.22 2.40
N LEU A 648 -30.36 6.54 2.07
CA LEU A 648 -29.94 5.27 2.64
C LEU A 648 -29.30 5.46 4.02
N VAL A 649 -28.47 6.48 4.13
CA VAL A 649 -27.95 6.99 5.40
C VAL A 649 -28.40 8.44 5.52
N HIS A 650 -28.91 8.83 6.69
CA HIS A 650 -29.21 10.21 6.99
C HIS A 650 -28.42 10.66 8.21
N LYS A 651 -27.55 11.67 8.05
CA LYS A 651 -26.68 12.20 9.13
C LYS A 651 -25.93 11.10 9.88
N GLY A 652 -25.37 10.13 9.16
CA GLY A 652 -24.62 9.00 9.71
C GLY A 652 -25.45 7.83 10.25
N VAL A 653 -26.79 7.90 10.19
CA VAL A 653 -27.67 6.81 10.64
C VAL A 653 -28.15 5.99 9.46
N PHE A 654 -27.78 4.69 9.42
CA PHE A 654 -28.25 3.74 8.41
C PHE A 654 -29.74 3.42 8.60
N ARG A 655 -30.54 3.63 7.55
CA ARG A 655 -32.01 3.52 7.58
C ARG A 655 -32.48 2.11 7.22
N GLU A 656 -32.05 1.14 8.03
CA GLU A 656 -32.24 -0.30 7.76
C GLU A 656 -33.72 -0.69 7.59
N LYS A 657 -34.58 -0.15 8.44
CA LYS A 657 -36.02 -0.43 8.41
C LYS A 657 -36.62 0.05 7.08
N GLU A 658 -36.33 1.28 6.68
CA GLU A 658 -36.90 1.88 5.49
C GLU A 658 -36.38 1.26 4.20
N VAL A 659 -35.08 0.94 4.14
CA VAL A 659 -34.54 0.25 2.96
C VAL A 659 -35.08 -1.19 2.87
N THR A 660 -35.29 -1.86 4.00
CA THR A 660 -35.94 -3.18 4.04
C THR A 660 -37.37 -3.10 3.51
N GLU A 661 -38.16 -2.13 3.98
CA GLU A 661 -39.54 -1.94 3.51
C GLU A 661 -39.59 -1.66 1.99
N ALA A 662 -38.63 -0.90 1.47
CA ALA A 662 -38.50 -0.62 0.04
C ALA A 662 -38.08 -1.86 -0.77
N LEU A 663 -37.10 -2.64 -0.30
CA LEU A 663 -36.68 -3.89 -0.96
C LEU A 663 -37.78 -4.97 -0.95
N MET A 664 -38.65 -4.95 0.05
CA MET A 664 -39.80 -5.86 0.14
C MET A 664 -41.03 -5.36 -0.63
N SER A 665 -41.05 -4.09 -1.05
CA SER A 665 -42.23 -3.47 -1.68
C SER A 665 -42.71 -4.14 -2.97
N PRO A 666 -41.85 -4.74 -3.83
CA PRO A 666 -42.33 -5.44 -5.03
C PRO A 666 -43.30 -6.58 -4.71
N GLY A 667 -43.20 -7.20 -3.53
CA GLY A 667 -44.12 -8.26 -3.07
C GLY A 667 -45.56 -7.78 -2.83
N LYS A 668 -45.82 -6.47 -2.86
CA LYS A 668 -47.18 -5.92 -2.80
C LYS A 668 -47.91 -6.00 -4.14
N HIS A 669 -47.17 -6.23 -5.24
CA HIS A 669 -47.74 -6.35 -6.58
C HIS A 669 -48.12 -7.81 -6.88
N HIS A 670 -49.27 -8.01 -7.54
CA HIS A 670 -49.73 -9.35 -7.89
C HIS A 670 -48.67 -10.11 -8.71
N GLY A 671 -48.38 -11.35 -8.31
CA GLY A 671 -47.40 -12.24 -8.96
C GLY A 671 -45.94 -11.88 -8.72
N CYS A 672 -45.64 -10.88 -7.88
CA CYS A 672 -44.28 -10.47 -7.54
C CYS A 672 -43.92 -10.90 -6.11
N SER A 673 -42.63 -11.03 -5.84
CA SER A 673 -42.08 -11.18 -4.49
C SER A 673 -41.31 -9.92 -4.11
N GLY A 674 -41.21 -9.63 -2.81
CA GLY A 674 -40.12 -8.80 -2.31
C GLY A 674 -38.77 -9.46 -2.57
N THR A 675 -37.67 -8.79 -2.26
CA THR A 675 -36.35 -9.42 -2.39
C THR A 675 -36.31 -10.78 -1.70
N ARG A 676 -35.74 -11.76 -2.39
CA ARG A 676 -35.56 -13.13 -1.91
C ARG A 676 -34.29 -13.28 -1.08
N ASN A 677 -33.38 -12.30 -1.16
CA ASN A 677 -32.07 -12.31 -0.52
C ASN A 677 -31.82 -11.03 0.31
N LEU A 678 -32.81 -10.62 1.10
CA LEU A 678 -32.72 -9.41 1.94
C LEU A 678 -31.40 -9.30 2.75
N PRO A 679 -30.92 -10.37 3.42
CA PRO A 679 -29.68 -10.28 4.19
C PRO A 679 -28.45 -9.91 3.33
N ASP A 680 -28.42 -10.37 2.08
CA ASP A 680 -27.35 -10.08 1.11
C ASP A 680 -27.46 -8.65 0.62
N ASN A 681 -28.67 -8.20 0.28
CA ASN A 681 -28.88 -6.80 -0.12
C ASN A 681 -28.41 -5.82 0.96
N LEU A 682 -28.80 -6.06 2.22
CA LEU A 682 -28.42 -5.18 3.33
C LEU A 682 -26.91 -5.20 3.60
N SER A 683 -26.27 -6.36 3.47
CA SER A 683 -24.82 -6.49 3.67
C SER A 683 -24.03 -5.80 2.56
N ASP A 684 -24.41 -6.02 1.29
CA ASP A 684 -23.74 -5.40 0.15
C ASP A 684 -23.96 -3.88 0.11
N LEU A 685 -25.14 -3.38 0.51
CA LEU A 685 -25.36 -1.93 0.68
C LEU A 685 -24.46 -1.33 1.76
N LYS A 686 -24.23 -2.05 2.87
CA LYS A 686 -23.28 -1.64 3.91
C LYS A 686 -21.84 -1.68 3.38
N ALA A 687 -21.48 -2.68 2.58
CA ALA A 687 -20.19 -2.76 1.90
C ALA A 687 -19.97 -1.58 0.93
N GLN A 688 -20.98 -1.19 0.17
CA GLN A 688 -20.95 0.00 -0.70
C GLN A 688 -20.79 1.31 0.08
N ILE A 689 -21.47 1.45 1.22
CA ILE A 689 -21.27 2.60 2.12
C ILE A 689 -19.83 2.63 2.63
N ALA A 690 -19.32 1.50 3.12
CA ALA A 690 -17.96 1.37 3.64
C ALA A 690 -16.91 1.67 2.56
N ALA A 691 -17.13 1.21 1.33
CA ALA A 691 -16.25 1.48 0.19
C ALA A 691 -16.16 2.97 -0.16
N ASN A 692 -17.20 3.75 0.11
CA ASN A 692 -17.22 5.20 -0.15
C ASN A 692 -16.60 6.03 0.99
N HIS A 693 -16.31 5.44 2.15
CA HIS A 693 -15.73 6.11 3.32
C HIS A 693 -14.21 5.95 3.35
#